data_AF-A0A497R8S7-F1
#
_entry.id   AF-A0A497R8S7-F1
#
_cell.length_a   1.000
_cell.length_b   1.000
_cell.length_c   1.000
_cell.angle_alpha   90.00
_cell.angle_beta   90.00
_cell.angle_gamma   90.00
#
_symmetry.space_group_name_H-M   'P 1'
#
loop_
_entity.id
_entity.type
_entity.pdbx_description
1 polymer ?
#
loop_
_entity_poly.entity_id
_entity_poly.type
_entity_poly.pdbx_seq_one_letter_code
_entity_poly.pdbx_strand_id
1 'polypeptide(L)'
;MVKKQVKGIVDVFRGGAAFLAEKPITYNFPPEFTVAEKAKGRHTLDMETCRHCGLCANVCPNHAIEMVKREEGTDDSKKTVRYPQIDFSKCCFCSLCVEICPTKSLKMTNASVMVAMDTKQFLLPPEELAKPPELQMPEPLKIKGAKSWARSRSLWVMNYFTGCCFIEAVPWVGSGFDMERFGMIVARNPRMADVLLVGGYVTEKTVKRIIRIYEQMPLPKFVIALGNCPMGGGTYWDSYNTIKRIDDYIPVDIWIAGCPPRPEAIGFAVVAAINHIQNGYAGKEEKVKLTKKLQLPPVLPEDNLDPKERILPFGPQHPGTGNFSLKLTTNGELVTKAEPQVGYLHRGFEKLMEYRTWYQNIMLVQRICVLDGGAYELAYSMAVEQLAGIEIPERAKYLRTIQAEFSRIQSHLLNLGLVGGATGFHTMQNITWGDREKILKLLDEMTGARIYHIYNPPGGVFRDIPDNFKDHTMKVITNFRKRLKEYDKVFIENPTFQARTLKLGVLPREVAIAHDITGPNIRASGVDFDVRRAIPYAAYEALDFEVPTFKEGDAYHRIVARRLEIEESFRIIEQALEKLPSGPIRAKFGSYKHKIPEGEAISFIESARGELVYHLVSNGGNSPYRAKVRGPMFDAIVVLLPKLLVGTYIADVPVIYWSLDNCPADHDR
;
A
#
# COMPACT_ATOMS: atom_id res chain seq x y z
N MET A 1 -37.33 -16.70 -41.41
CA MET A 1 -36.23 -16.92 -40.44
C MET A 1 -34.85 -16.72 -41.03
N VAL A 2 -34.51 -17.33 -42.18
CA VAL A 2 -33.17 -17.24 -42.81
C VAL A 2 -32.70 -15.79 -43.08
N LYS A 3 -33.56 -14.90 -43.59
CA LYS A 3 -33.20 -13.47 -43.81
C LYS A 3 -32.86 -12.69 -42.52
N LYS A 4 -33.42 -13.07 -41.36
CA LYS A 4 -33.12 -12.43 -40.06
C LYS A 4 -31.76 -12.91 -39.51
N GLN A 5 -31.44 -14.19 -39.69
CA GLN A 5 -30.13 -14.75 -39.30
C GLN A 5 -28.99 -14.22 -40.17
N VAL A 6 -29.20 -14.12 -41.49
CA VAL A 6 -28.19 -13.54 -42.40
C VAL A 6 -27.97 -12.06 -42.11
N LYS A 7 -29.03 -11.29 -41.81
CA LYS A 7 -28.91 -9.89 -41.41
C LYS A 7 -28.14 -9.72 -40.10
N GLY A 8 -28.41 -10.57 -39.09
CA GLY A 8 -27.66 -10.57 -37.83
C GLY A 8 -26.17 -10.88 -38.01
N ILE A 9 -25.81 -11.82 -38.89
CA ILE A 9 -24.41 -12.12 -39.21
C ILE A 9 -23.74 -10.95 -39.93
N VAL A 10 -24.41 -10.37 -40.94
CA VAL A 10 -23.91 -9.21 -41.70
C VAL A 10 -23.75 -7.97 -40.81
N ASP A 11 -24.66 -7.76 -39.86
CA ASP A 11 -24.59 -6.65 -38.90
C ASP A 11 -23.45 -6.85 -37.88
N VAL A 12 -23.12 -8.09 -37.49
CA VAL A 12 -21.92 -8.40 -36.69
C VAL A 12 -20.64 -8.12 -37.48
N PHE A 13 -20.56 -8.53 -38.75
CA PHE A 13 -19.40 -8.23 -39.59
C PHE A 13 -19.27 -6.73 -39.89
N ARG A 14 -20.39 -6.01 -40.11
CA ARG A 14 -20.41 -4.55 -40.26
C ARG A 14 -20.02 -3.85 -38.97
N GLY A 15 -20.50 -4.31 -37.82
CA GLY A 15 -20.11 -3.78 -36.51
C GLY A 15 -18.62 -3.99 -36.25
N GLY A 16 -18.10 -5.19 -36.55
CA GLY A 16 -16.66 -5.48 -36.46
C GLY A 16 -15.82 -4.64 -37.42
N ALA A 17 -16.27 -4.45 -38.67
CA ALA A 17 -15.59 -3.61 -39.65
C ALA A 17 -15.64 -2.11 -39.28
N ALA A 18 -16.77 -1.63 -38.74
CA ALA A 18 -16.92 -0.27 -38.25
C ALA A 18 -16.04 -0.02 -37.02
N PHE A 19 -15.96 -0.98 -36.09
CA PHE A 19 -15.06 -0.92 -34.94
C PHE A 19 -13.58 -0.90 -35.32
N LEU A 20 -13.21 -1.52 -36.45
CA LEU A 20 -11.86 -1.45 -37.03
C LEU A 20 -11.58 -0.14 -37.78
N ALA A 21 -12.62 0.59 -38.21
CA ALA A 21 -12.53 1.83 -38.99
C ALA A 21 -12.76 3.09 -38.14
N GLU A 22 -13.44 2.98 -37.01
CA GLU A 22 -13.58 4.07 -36.03
C GLU A 22 -12.21 4.39 -35.45
N LYS A 23 -11.87 5.69 -35.42
CA LYS A 23 -10.71 6.14 -34.67
C LYS A 23 -10.92 5.70 -33.22
N PRO A 24 -9.94 5.04 -32.59
CA PRO A 24 -10.03 4.70 -31.18
C PRO A 24 -10.43 5.95 -30.41
N ILE A 25 -11.38 5.82 -29.48
CA ILE A 25 -11.61 6.85 -28.46
C ILE A 25 -10.38 6.83 -27.56
N THR A 26 -9.35 7.52 -28.02
CA THR A 26 -8.07 7.64 -27.33
C THR A 26 -8.23 8.78 -26.33
N TYR A 27 -8.45 8.42 -25.08
CA TYR A 27 -8.10 9.32 -23.99
C TYR A 27 -6.58 9.39 -23.90
N ASN A 28 -6.03 10.56 -23.58
CA ASN A 28 -4.59 10.70 -23.39
C ASN A 28 -4.12 9.67 -22.37
N PHE A 29 -3.31 8.72 -22.83
CA PHE A 29 -2.52 7.86 -21.98
C PHE A 29 -1.06 8.37 -22.02
N PRO A 30 -0.40 8.54 -20.87
CA PRO A 30 -0.94 8.41 -19.52
C PRO A 30 -2.03 9.46 -19.27
N PRO A 31 -3.03 9.17 -18.40
CA PRO A 31 -3.90 10.24 -17.90
C PRO A 31 -3.03 11.38 -17.39
N GLU A 32 -3.50 12.62 -17.51
CA GLU A 32 -2.75 13.78 -17.01
C GLU A 32 -2.19 13.46 -15.63
N PHE A 33 -0.85 13.45 -15.53
CA PHE A 33 -0.16 13.07 -14.31
C PHE A 33 -0.58 14.04 -13.21
N THR A 34 -1.44 13.60 -12.29
CA THR A 34 -1.83 14.39 -11.12
C THR A 34 -0.75 14.36 -10.04
N VAL A 35 0.50 14.20 -10.43
CA VAL A 35 1.63 14.14 -9.51
C VAL A 35 1.83 15.50 -8.86
N ALA A 36 1.90 15.56 -7.52
CA ALA A 36 2.21 16.81 -6.84
C ALA A 36 3.59 17.35 -7.23
N GLU A 37 3.73 18.67 -7.33
CA GLU A 37 4.97 19.35 -7.70
C GLU A 37 6.15 18.93 -6.78
N LYS A 38 5.88 18.80 -5.48
CA LYS A 38 6.86 18.42 -4.45
C LYS A 38 6.88 16.92 -4.13
N ALA A 39 6.36 16.09 -5.05
CA ALA A 39 6.37 14.64 -4.89
C ALA A 39 7.79 14.06 -4.77
N LYS A 40 7.90 12.95 -4.04
CA LYS A 40 9.16 12.23 -3.79
C LYS A 40 9.40 11.20 -4.92
N GLY A 41 10.04 11.65 -5.99
CA GLY A 41 10.45 10.82 -7.13
C GLY A 41 11.96 10.69 -7.28
N ARG A 42 12.43 10.54 -8.53
CA ARG A 42 13.84 10.37 -8.90
C ARG A 42 14.68 11.51 -8.34
N HIS A 43 15.86 11.17 -7.81
CA HIS A 43 16.81 12.15 -7.32
C HIS A 43 17.51 12.88 -8.47
N THR A 44 17.85 14.15 -8.25
CA THR A 44 18.82 14.89 -9.05
C THR A 44 20.00 15.32 -8.19
N LEU A 45 21.19 15.31 -8.78
CA LEU A 45 22.45 15.67 -8.14
C LEU A 45 23.03 16.91 -8.81
N ASP A 46 23.11 18.00 -8.07
CA ASP A 46 23.96 19.12 -8.44
C ASP A 46 25.41 18.78 -8.06
N MET A 47 26.25 18.55 -9.08
CA MET A 47 27.64 18.17 -8.89
C MET A 47 28.49 19.35 -8.42
N GLU A 48 28.17 20.59 -8.82
CA GLU A 48 28.95 21.79 -8.49
C GLU A 48 28.87 22.13 -6.99
N THR A 49 27.69 21.97 -6.38
CA THR A 49 27.51 22.28 -4.96
C THR A 49 27.82 21.11 -4.03
N CYS A 50 28.10 19.91 -4.55
CA CYS A 50 28.29 18.71 -3.76
C CYS A 50 29.66 18.69 -3.06
N ARG A 51 29.67 18.60 -1.73
CA ARG A 51 30.92 18.56 -0.94
C ARG A 51 31.53 17.17 -0.70
N HIS A 52 31.08 16.13 -1.40
CA HIS A 52 31.60 14.74 -1.31
C HIS A 52 31.61 14.09 0.09
N CYS A 53 30.80 14.57 1.03
CA CYS A 53 30.88 14.16 2.45
C CYS A 53 30.32 12.77 2.78
N GLY A 54 29.54 12.14 1.88
CA GLY A 54 28.99 10.80 2.08
C GLY A 54 27.83 10.68 3.08
N LEU A 55 27.32 11.80 3.63
CA LEU A 55 26.18 11.76 4.58
C LEU A 55 24.92 11.12 3.97
N CYS A 56 24.66 11.35 2.69
CA CYS A 56 23.54 10.75 1.95
C CYS A 56 23.60 9.22 1.92
N ALA A 57 24.80 8.65 1.72
CA ALA A 57 25.04 7.22 1.77
C ALA A 57 24.89 6.67 3.19
N ASN A 58 25.49 7.33 4.18
CA ASN A 58 25.48 6.87 5.57
C ASN A 58 24.10 6.88 6.22
N VAL A 59 23.24 7.85 5.87
CA VAL A 59 21.87 7.90 6.41
C VAL A 59 20.94 6.90 5.73
N CYS A 60 21.27 6.41 4.53
CA CYS A 60 20.38 5.58 3.72
C CYS A 60 20.15 4.20 4.38
N PRO A 61 18.94 3.88 4.88
CA PRO A 61 18.70 2.63 5.58
C PRO A 61 18.72 1.39 4.67
N ASN A 62 18.61 1.59 3.35
CA ASN A 62 18.60 0.51 2.37
C ASN A 62 19.97 0.32 1.68
N HIS A 63 20.97 1.12 2.04
CA HIS A 63 22.27 1.18 1.34
C HIS A 63 22.10 1.30 -0.19
N ALA A 64 21.13 2.13 -0.61
CA ALA A 64 20.83 2.37 -2.01
C ALA A 64 21.77 3.40 -2.66
N ILE A 65 22.60 4.08 -1.87
CA ILE A 65 23.51 5.12 -2.33
C ILE A 65 24.95 4.67 -2.07
N GLU A 66 25.76 4.62 -3.11
CA GLU A 66 27.19 4.33 -3.06
C GLU A 66 27.99 5.57 -3.44
N MET A 67 29.10 5.84 -2.74
CA MET A 67 29.97 6.97 -3.05
C MET A 67 31.07 6.54 -4.02
N VAL A 68 30.88 6.80 -5.31
CA VAL A 68 31.81 6.41 -6.38
C VAL A 68 32.86 7.48 -6.66
N LYS A 69 34.09 7.05 -6.96
CA LYS A 69 35.20 7.94 -7.31
C LYS A 69 35.05 8.49 -8.73
N ARG A 70 35.40 9.76 -8.91
CA ARG A 70 35.50 10.46 -10.21
C ARG A 70 36.73 11.35 -10.22
N GLU A 71 37.30 11.54 -11.40
CA GLU A 71 38.40 12.49 -11.60
C GLU A 71 37.82 13.83 -12.05
N GLU A 72 38.23 14.91 -11.38
CA GLU A 72 37.89 16.28 -11.75
C GLU A 72 39.16 17.11 -11.93
N GLY A 73 39.16 18.01 -12.91
CA GLY A 73 40.27 18.91 -13.23
C GLY A 73 40.81 18.75 -14.65
N THR A 74 41.71 19.63 -15.04
CA THR A 74 42.49 19.53 -16.29
C THR A 74 43.64 18.53 -16.14
N ASP A 75 44.29 18.10 -17.23
CA ASP A 75 45.34 17.07 -17.20
C ASP A 75 46.47 17.34 -16.18
N ASP A 76 46.75 18.61 -15.87
CA ASP A 76 47.77 19.03 -14.90
C ASP A 76 47.30 19.12 -13.43
N SER A 77 46.00 18.90 -13.13
CA SER A 77 45.41 19.09 -11.79
C SER A 77 44.28 18.12 -11.41
N LYS A 78 44.34 16.86 -11.88
CA LYS A 78 43.32 15.84 -11.57
C LYS A 78 43.21 15.56 -10.06
N LYS A 79 42.03 15.81 -9.49
CA LYS A 79 41.66 15.43 -8.13
C LYS A 79 40.63 14.31 -8.18
N THR A 80 40.84 13.27 -7.38
CA THR A 80 39.84 12.22 -7.20
C THR A 80 38.82 12.64 -6.15
N VAL A 81 37.60 12.95 -6.59
CA VAL A 81 36.46 13.27 -5.73
C VAL A 81 35.46 12.12 -5.69
N ARG A 82 34.46 12.19 -4.79
CA ARG A 82 33.43 11.14 -4.66
C ARG A 82 32.03 11.71 -4.82
N TYR A 83 31.24 11.08 -5.65
CA TYR A 83 29.84 11.46 -5.88
C TYR A 83 28.88 10.30 -5.55
N PRO A 84 27.64 10.60 -5.15
CA PRO A 84 26.65 9.57 -4.93
C PRO A 84 26.18 8.98 -6.26
N GLN A 85 26.23 7.65 -6.36
CA GLN A 85 25.50 6.83 -7.31
C GLN A 85 24.29 6.23 -6.59
N ILE A 86 23.13 6.13 -7.26
CA ILE A 86 21.88 5.65 -6.62
C ILE A 86 21.32 4.45 -7.36
N ASP A 87 21.06 3.38 -6.61
CA ASP A 87 20.36 2.18 -7.05
C ASP A 87 18.85 2.29 -6.73
N PHE A 88 18.06 2.63 -7.75
CA PHE A 88 16.61 2.78 -7.61
C PHE A 88 15.88 1.45 -7.43
N SER A 89 16.54 0.29 -7.65
CA SER A 89 15.97 -1.02 -7.28
C SER A 89 15.96 -1.23 -5.75
N LYS A 90 16.69 -0.41 -4.98
CA LYS A 90 16.76 -0.44 -3.51
C LYS A 90 16.14 0.79 -2.85
N CYS A 91 16.18 1.95 -3.52
CA CYS A 91 15.69 3.21 -2.96
C CYS A 91 14.24 3.13 -2.46
N CYS A 92 13.94 3.62 -1.26
CA CYS A 92 12.56 3.65 -0.74
C CYS A 92 11.93 5.05 -0.72
N PHE A 93 12.57 6.03 -1.36
CA PHE A 93 12.09 7.41 -1.48
C PHE A 93 11.76 8.09 -0.13
N CYS A 94 12.47 7.70 0.93
CA CYS A 94 12.26 8.24 2.29
C CYS A 94 12.76 9.68 2.50
N SER A 95 13.48 10.25 1.53
CA SER A 95 14.03 11.61 1.55
C SER A 95 15.10 11.89 2.62
N LEU A 96 15.44 10.94 3.49
CA LEU A 96 16.44 11.15 4.55
C LEU A 96 17.80 11.63 4.02
N CYS A 97 18.20 11.18 2.82
CA CYS A 97 19.44 11.60 2.15
C CYS A 97 19.41 13.06 1.65
N VAL A 98 18.24 13.57 1.26
CA VAL A 98 18.02 14.97 0.87
C VAL A 98 17.94 15.85 2.10
N GLU A 99 17.27 15.38 3.14
CA GLU A 99 17.13 16.11 4.40
C GLU A 99 18.48 16.35 5.08
N ILE A 100 19.35 15.33 5.12
CA ILE A 100 20.68 15.44 5.73
C ILE A 100 21.70 16.20 4.86
N CYS A 101 21.39 16.46 3.58
CA CYS A 101 22.32 17.11 2.67
C CYS A 101 22.53 18.58 3.09
N PRO A 102 23.76 18.97 3.51
CA PRO A 102 24.00 20.30 4.06
C PRO A 102 23.98 21.39 2.98
N THR A 103 24.38 21.03 1.75
CA THR A 103 24.44 21.93 0.58
C THR A 103 23.19 21.86 -0.29
N LYS A 104 22.24 20.96 0.04
CA LYS A 104 21.04 20.68 -0.76
C LYS A 104 21.34 20.32 -2.22
N SER A 105 22.52 19.75 -2.48
CA SER A 105 22.96 19.29 -3.80
C SER A 105 22.16 18.09 -4.30
N LEU A 106 21.69 17.24 -3.38
CA LEU A 106 20.78 16.14 -3.74
C LEU A 106 19.35 16.60 -3.51
N LYS A 107 18.51 16.53 -4.55
CA LYS A 107 17.09 16.92 -4.52
C LYS A 107 16.24 15.76 -5.02
N MET A 108 14.95 15.74 -4.67
CA MET A 108 13.97 14.85 -5.28
C MET A 108 13.15 15.63 -6.30
N THR A 109 12.85 14.99 -7.42
CA THR A 109 11.94 15.51 -8.45
C THR A 109 10.60 14.79 -8.37
N ASN A 110 9.62 15.27 -9.13
CA ASN A 110 8.33 14.59 -9.27
C ASN A 110 8.34 13.42 -10.29
N ALA A 111 9.48 13.12 -10.92
CA ALA A 111 9.61 12.03 -11.87
C ALA A 111 9.52 10.67 -11.15
N SER A 112 8.43 9.95 -11.39
CA SER A 112 8.06 8.76 -10.62
C SER A 112 8.00 7.46 -11.44
N VAL A 113 8.18 7.55 -12.76
CA VAL A 113 8.15 6.41 -13.67
C VAL A 113 9.55 5.82 -13.80
N MET A 114 9.73 4.58 -13.34
CA MET A 114 10.97 3.81 -13.46
C MET A 114 10.61 2.39 -13.85
N VAL A 115 10.65 2.10 -15.16
CA VAL A 115 10.29 0.81 -15.73
C VAL A 115 11.42 0.32 -16.61
N ALA A 116 11.82 -0.94 -16.45
CA ALA A 116 12.89 -1.55 -17.23
C ALA A 116 12.69 -3.05 -17.40
N MET A 117 13.24 -3.65 -18.46
CA MET A 117 13.30 -5.11 -18.62
C MET A 117 14.49 -5.75 -17.86
N ASP A 118 15.46 -4.93 -17.45
CA ASP A 118 16.61 -5.33 -16.64
C ASP A 118 16.80 -4.37 -15.46
N THR A 119 16.89 -4.94 -14.25
CA THR A 119 17.14 -4.21 -13.00
C THR A 119 18.40 -3.36 -13.00
N LYS A 120 19.42 -3.69 -13.81
CA LYS A 120 20.66 -2.91 -13.92
C LYS A 120 20.43 -1.48 -14.40
N GLN A 121 19.35 -1.24 -15.15
CA GLN A 121 18.98 0.10 -15.64
C GLN A 121 18.53 1.05 -14.51
N PHE A 122 18.26 0.53 -13.31
CA PHE A 122 17.91 1.34 -12.15
C PHE A 122 19.13 1.88 -11.39
N LEU A 123 20.35 1.54 -11.79
CA LEU A 123 21.57 2.08 -11.21
C LEU A 123 21.98 3.36 -11.96
N LEU A 124 21.71 4.53 -11.37
CA LEU A 124 22.06 5.81 -11.99
C LEU A 124 23.39 6.35 -11.44
N PRO A 125 24.44 6.45 -12.27
CA PRO A 125 25.70 7.06 -11.89
C PRO A 125 25.54 8.60 -11.71
N PRO A 126 26.52 9.27 -11.08
CA PRO A 126 26.47 10.72 -10.81
C PRO A 126 26.12 11.57 -12.03
N GLU A 127 26.67 11.25 -13.20
CA GLU A 127 26.48 11.99 -14.44
C GLU A 127 25.02 11.93 -14.92
N GLU A 128 24.38 10.76 -14.77
CA GLU A 128 22.96 10.59 -15.09
C GLU A 128 22.07 11.23 -14.02
N LEU A 129 22.49 11.24 -12.75
CA LEU A 129 21.77 11.94 -11.69
C LEU A 129 21.81 13.47 -11.87
N ALA A 130 22.84 14.00 -12.51
CA ALA A 130 22.94 15.44 -12.81
C ALA A 130 21.97 15.89 -13.92
N LYS A 131 21.57 14.97 -14.80
CA LYS A 131 20.61 15.27 -15.87
C LYS A 131 19.18 15.40 -15.31
N PRO A 132 18.38 16.36 -15.81
CA PRO A 132 16.97 16.41 -15.47
C PRO A 132 16.27 15.11 -15.92
N PRO A 133 15.29 14.62 -15.15
CA PRO A 133 14.57 13.42 -15.52
C PRO A 133 13.65 13.70 -16.72
N GLU A 134 13.85 12.96 -17.81
CA GLU A 134 12.96 12.98 -18.96
C GLU A 134 12.13 11.69 -19.02
N LEU A 135 10.83 11.84 -19.24
CA LEU A 135 9.95 10.70 -19.51
C LEU A 135 9.85 10.50 -21.02
N GLN A 136 10.56 9.52 -21.55
CA GLN A 136 10.42 9.11 -22.95
C GLN A 136 9.36 8.01 -23.04
N MET A 137 8.29 8.27 -23.78
CA MET A 137 7.28 7.25 -24.06
C MET A 137 7.89 6.15 -24.94
N PRO A 138 7.55 4.87 -24.71
CA PRO A 138 8.02 3.80 -25.56
C PRO A 138 7.48 4.03 -26.97
N GLU A 139 8.38 4.11 -27.96
CA GLU A 139 7.98 4.25 -29.36
C GLU A 139 7.15 3.03 -29.78
N PRO A 140 6.05 3.22 -30.54
CA PRO A 140 5.27 2.11 -31.06
C PRO A 140 6.13 1.22 -31.95
N LEU A 141 6.36 -0.03 -31.52
CA LEU A 141 7.11 -1.00 -32.32
C LEU A 141 6.25 -1.53 -33.47
N LYS A 142 6.91 -1.97 -34.56
CA LYS A 142 6.21 -2.55 -35.72
C LYS A 142 5.46 -3.82 -35.32
N ILE A 143 4.17 -3.86 -35.60
CA ILE A 143 3.31 -5.01 -35.30
C ILE A 143 3.75 -6.22 -36.13
N LYS A 144 4.16 -7.29 -35.45
CA LYS A 144 4.60 -8.56 -36.05
C LYS A 144 3.42 -9.52 -36.25
N GLY A 145 2.56 -9.18 -37.21
CA GLY A 145 1.43 -10.01 -37.66
C GLY A 145 0.21 -10.02 -36.73
N ALA A 146 -0.88 -10.63 -37.21
CA ALA A 146 -2.19 -10.59 -36.55
C ALA A 146 -2.23 -11.28 -35.18
N LYS A 147 -1.47 -12.38 -35.00
CA LYS A 147 -1.39 -13.10 -33.71
C LYS A 147 -0.80 -12.24 -32.60
N SER A 148 0.28 -11.51 -32.88
CA SER A 148 0.95 -10.63 -31.91
C SER A 148 0.08 -9.42 -31.56
N TRP A 149 -0.61 -8.86 -32.56
CA TRP A 149 -1.61 -7.82 -32.36
C TRP A 149 -2.74 -8.29 -31.42
N ALA A 150 -3.39 -9.42 -31.73
CA ALA A 150 -4.51 -9.93 -30.95
C ALA A 150 -4.12 -10.23 -29.49
N ARG A 151 -2.96 -10.89 -29.28
CA ARG A 151 -2.44 -11.19 -27.94
C ARG A 151 -2.20 -9.94 -27.11
N SER A 152 -1.66 -8.88 -27.72
CA SER A 152 -1.39 -7.62 -27.02
C SER A 152 -2.65 -6.87 -26.54
N ARG A 153 -3.85 -7.31 -26.94
CA ARG A 153 -5.14 -6.68 -26.64
C ARG A 153 -6.04 -7.53 -25.75
N SER A 154 -5.56 -8.67 -25.26
CA SER A 154 -6.33 -9.56 -24.38
C SER A 154 -5.42 -10.19 -23.34
N LEU A 155 -4.95 -9.37 -22.41
CA LEU A 155 -4.07 -9.80 -21.33
C LEU A 155 -4.91 -10.15 -20.09
N TRP A 156 -4.89 -11.40 -19.70
CA TRP A 156 -5.56 -11.93 -18.54
C TRP A 156 -4.57 -11.97 -17.38
N VAL A 157 -4.85 -11.14 -16.39
CA VAL A 157 -3.93 -10.82 -15.31
C VAL A 157 -4.26 -11.62 -14.07
N MET A 158 -3.29 -12.39 -13.59
CA MET A 158 -3.29 -12.96 -12.26
C MET A 158 -2.47 -12.07 -11.32
N ASN A 159 -3.11 -11.60 -10.25
CA ASN A 159 -2.48 -10.73 -9.28
C ASN A 159 -2.02 -11.52 -8.05
N TYR A 160 -0.77 -11.30 -7.66
CA TYR A 160 -0.25 -11.65 -6.34
C TYR A 160 0.40 -10.40 -5.73
N PHE A 161 -0.40 -9.59 -5.06
CA PHE A 161 0.06 -8.36 -4.42
C PHE A 161 0.11 -8.48 -2.91
N THR A 162 1.26 -8.11 -2.36
CA THR A 162 1.52 -8.05 -0.92
C THR A 162 1.73 -6.59 -0.48
N GLY A 163 1.06 -6.19 0.60
CA GLY A 163 1.24 -4.86 1.19
C GLY A 163 0.94 -3.69 0.25
N CYS A 164 1.83 -2.70 0.18
CA CYS A 164 1.56 -1.41 -0.45
C CYS A 164 1.46 -1.42 -1.98
N CYS A 165 2.08 -2.38 -2.66
CA CYS A 165 2.02 -2.44 -4.12
C CYS A 165 0.59 -2.75 -4.60
N PHE A 166 -0.19 -3.48 -3.80
CA PHE A 166 -1.63 -3.63 -4.03
C PHE A 166 -2.35 -2.27 -4.02
N ILE A 167 -2.01 -1.43 -3.03
CA ILE A 167 -2.71 -0.16 -2.80
C ILE A 167 -2.49 0.85 -3.94
N GLU A 168 -1.32 0.84 -4.57
CA GLU A 168 -1.09 1.66 -5.78
C GLU A 168 -1.57 0.99 -7.07
N ALA A 169 -1.95 -0.30 -7.03
CA ALA A 169 -2.64 -0.97 -8.13
C ALA A 169 -4.16 -0.76 -8.08
N VAL A 170 -4.73 -0.41 -6.92
CA VAL A 170 -6.17 -0.11 -6.76
C VAL A 170 -6.71 0.91 -7.78
N PRO A 171 -6.00 2.02 -8.10
CA PRO A 171 -6.51 3.00 -9.07
C PRO A 171 -6.71 2.43 -10.48
N TRP A 172 -6.01 1.33 -10.83
CA TRP A 172 -6.13 0.64 -12.11
C TRP A 172 -7.39 -0.23 -12.23
N VAL A 173 -7.92 -0.68 -11.10
CA VAL A 173 -9.20 -1.40 -11.04
C VAL A 173 -10.38 -0.48 -10.67
N GLY A 174 -10.09 0.72 -10.16
CA GLY A 174 -11.09 1.76 -9.89
C GLY A 174 -11.42 2.60 -11.13
N SER A 175 -12.33 3.56 -10.95
CA SER A 175 -12.81 4.43 -12.05
C SER A 175 -11.79 5.50 -12.51
N GLY A 176 -10.63 5.58 -11.86
CA GLY A 176 -9.62 6.62 -12.13
C GLY A 176 -8.78 6.34 -13.37
N PHE A 177 -8.21 5.13 -13.47
CA PHE A 177 -7.31 4.75 -14.57
C PHE A 177 -7.90 3.71 -15.53
N ASP A 178 -8.79 2.83 -15.04
CA ASP A 178 -9.54 1.84 -15.84
C ASP A 178 -8.67 0.97 -16.78
N MET A 179 -8.09 -0.09 -16.21
CA MET A 179 -7.21 -1.02 -16.93
C MET A 179 -7.92 -1.79 -18.07
N GLU A 180 -9.24 -1.95 -18.02
CA GLU A 180 -9.99 -2.73 -19.00
C GLU A 180 -9.90 -2.10 -20.40
N ARG A 181 -9.67 -0.77 -20.46
CA ARG A 181 -9.40 -0.03 -21.72
C ARG A 181 -8.17 -0.54 -22.47
N PHE A 182 -7.21 -1.15 -21.78
CA PHE A 182 -6.03 -1.75 -22.38
C PHE A 182 -6.25 -3.20 -22.81
N GLY A 183 -7.47 -3.73 -22.68
CA GLY A 183 -7.77 -5.14 -22.91
C GLY A 183 -7.22 -6.04 -21.79
N MET A 184 -7.03 -5.47 -20.60
CA MET A 184 -6.54 -6.20 -19.43
C MET A 184 -7.69 -6.54 -18.49
N ILE A 185 -7.83 -7.80 -18.12
CA ILE A 185 -8.85 -8.24 -17.15
C ILE A 185 -8.25 -9.09 -16.06
N VAL A 186 -8.78 -8.98 -14.84
CA VAL A 186 -8.31 -9.81 -13.72
C VAL A 186 -8.88 -11.22 -13.85
N ALA A 187 -8.00 -12.19 -14.09
CA ALA A 187 -8.36 -13.60 -14.20
C ALA A 187 -8.70 -14.17 -12.82
N ARG A 188 -9.73 -15.04 -12.77
CA ARG A 188 -10.14 -15.74 -11.54
C ARG A 188 -9.39 -17.05 -11.31
N ASN A 189 -8.73 -17.57 -12.34
CA ASN A 189 -8.02 -18.85 -12.32
C ASN A 189 -6.67 -18.68 -13.03
N PRO A 190 -5.54 -19.11 -12.42
CA PRO A 190 -4.23 -19.00 -13.05
C PRO A 190 -4.14 -19.73 -14.39
N ARG A 191 -4.92 -20.80 -14.59
CA ARG A 191 -4.97 -21.55 -15.86
C ARG A 191 -5.55 -20.76 -17.03
N MET A 192 -6.10 -19.57 -16.76
CA MET A 192 -6.66 -18.65 -17.76
C MET A 192 -5.87 -17.34 -17.84
N ALA A 193 -4.75 -17.23 -17.12
CA ALA A 193 -3.96 -16.00 -17.06
C ALA A 193 -2.67 -16.12 -17.87
N ASP A 194 -2.34 -15.10 -18.63
CA ASP A 194 -1.08 -14.97 -19.38
C ASP A 194 -0.14 -13.93 -18.75
N VAL A 195 -0.60 -13.11 -17.79
CA VAL A 195 0.25 -12.16 -17.07
C VAL A 195 0.16 -12.41 -15.56
N LEU A 196 1.32 -12.59 -14.90
CA LEU A 196 1.43 -12.65 -13.44
C LEU A 196 1.99 -11.32 -12.93
N LEU A 197 1.18 -10.55 -12.22
CA LEU A 197 1.68 -9.38 -11.48
C LEU A 197 2.11 -9.81 -10.09
N VAL A 198 3.41 -9.76 -9.83
CA VAL A 198 3.97 -9.99 -8.49
C VAL A 198 4.38 -8.64 -7.92
N GLY A 199 3.68 -8.16 -6.90
CA GLY A 199 4.03 -6.88 -6.30
C GLY A 199 4.20 -6.96 -4.80
N GLY A 200 5.16 -6.19 -4.30
CA GLY A 200 5.41 -6.05 -2.87
C GLY A 200 6.28 -7.15 -2.26
N TYR A 201 6.13 -7.31 -0.96
CA TYR A 201 6.96 -8.16 -0.13
C TYR A 201 6.80 -9.67 -0.36
N VAL A 202 7.90 -10.39 -0.55
CA VAL A 202 7.88 -11.84 -0.74
C VAL A 202 8.62 -12.56 0.39
N THR A 203 7.89 -13.34 1.19
CA THR A 203 8.45 -14.26 2.19
C THR A 203 8.80 -15.61 1.59
N GLU A 204 9.56 -16.42 2.32
CA GLU A 204 9.71 -17.85 2.02
C GLU A 204 8.36 -18.60 1.97
N LYS A 205 7.38 -18.20 2.78
CA LYS A 205 6.03 -18.81 2.75
C LYS A 205 5.25 -18.41 1.50
N THR A 206 5.37 -17.15 1.11
CA THR A 206 4.65 -16.53 -0.02
C THR A 206 5.22 -16.98 -1.38
N VAL A 207 6.54 -17.07 -1.52
CA VAL A 207 7.17 -17.46 -2.80
C VAL A 207 6.69 -18.84 -3.26
N LYS A 208 6.41 -19.78 -2.35
CA LYS A 208 5.84 -21.09 -2.67
C LYS A 208 4.49 -20.98 -3.39
N ARG A 209 3.66 -20.01 -3.00
CA ARG A 209 2.35 -19.76 -3.63
C ARG A 209 2.50 -19.11 -4.98
N ILE A 210 3.43 -18.15 -5.10
CA ILE A 210 3.74 -17.49 -6.38
C ILE A 210 4.23 -18.52 -7.42
N ILE A 211 5.17 -19.40 -7.05
CA ILE A 211 5.67 -20.47 -7.93
C ILE A 211 4.52 -21.36 -8.40
N ARG A 212 3.67 -21.84 -7.47
CA ARG A 212 2.53 -22.70 -7.83
C ARG A 212 1.55 -22.02 -8.80
N ILE A 213 1.32 -20.72 -8.65
CA ILE A 213 0.48 -19.96 -9.57
C ILE A 213 1.13 -19.89 -10.95
N TYR A 214 2.42 -19.54 -11.01
CA TYR A 214 3.19 -19.46 -12.25
C TYR A 214 3.26 -20.79 -13.02
N GLU A 215 3.39 -21.91 -12.31
CA GLU A 215 3.39 -23.26 -12.90
C GLU A 215 2.02 -23.65 -13.49
N GLN A 216 0.93 -23.10 -12.97
CA GLN A 216 -0.43 -23.39 -13.46
C GLN A 216 -0.83 -22.55 -14.67
N MET A 217 -0.07 -21.50 -14.99
CA MET A 217 -0.37 -20.59 -16.10
C MET A 217 0.04 -21.19 -17.46
N PRO A 218 -0.81 -21.05 -18.50
CA PRO A 218 -0.50 -21.51 -19.85
C PRO A 218 0.57 -20.64 -20.53
N LEU A 219 1.33 -21.23 -21.45
CA LEU A 219 2.20 -20.47 -22.35
C LEU A 219 1.41 -19.86 -23.51
N PRO A 220 1.85 -18.71 -24.04
CA PRO A 220 2.92 -17.84 -23.54
C PRO A 220 2.47 -17.05 -22.29
N LYS A 221 3.35 -16.93 -21.29
CA LYS A 221 3.10 -16.19 -20.03
C LYS A 221 4.18 -15.18 -19.73
N PHE A 222 3.80 -14.11 -19.04
CA PHE A 222 4.65 -12.99 -18.67
C PHE A 222 4.57 -12.74 -17.16
N VAL A 223 5.65 -12.22 -16.59
CA VAL A 223 5.73 -11.82 -15.18
C VAL A 223 6.17 -10.37 -15.13
N ILE A 224 5.38 -9.54 -14.46
CA ILE A 224 5.72 -8.16 -14.16
C ILE A 224 5.89 -8.03 -12.66
N ALA A 225 7.08 -7.59 -12.23
CA ALA A 225 7.39 -7.39 -10.83
C ALA A 225 7.26 -5.91 -10.45
N LEU A 226 6.40 -5.66 -9.47
CA LEU A 226 6.04 -4.32 -9.00
C LEU A 226 6.74 -4.00 -7.66
N GLY A 227 7.58 -2.96 -7.68
CA GLY A 227 8.27 -2.40 -6.53
C GLY A 227 9.62 -3.04 -6.24
N ASN A 228 10.30 -2.46 -5.24
CA ASN A 228 11.69 -2.82 -4.92
C ASN A 228 11.84 -4.08 -4.06
N CYS A 229 10.75 -4.52 -3.43
CA CYS A 229 10.73 -5.73 -2.62
C CYS A 229 11.03 -7.02 -3.42
N PRO A 230 10.41 -7.28 -4.59
CA PRO A 230 10.76 -8.46 -5.40
C PRO A 230 12.17 -8.38 -6.02
N MET A 231 12.75 -7.17 -6.19
CA MET A 231 14.06 -6.96 -6.82
C MET A 231 15.26 -7.20 -5.89
N GLY A 232 15.11 -6.80 -4.61
CA GLY A 232 16.23 -6.75 -3.66
C GLY A 232 15.83 -6.91 -2.20
N GLY A 233 14.60 -7.35 -1.91
CA GLY A 233 14.01 -7.31 -0.56
C GLY A 233 13.58 -5.91 -0.09
N GLY A 234 13.86 -4.87 -0.87
CA GLY A 234 13.46 -3.49 -0.61
C GLY A 234 13.89 -2.97 0.77
N THR A 235 12.97 -2.40 1.54
CA THR A 235 13.25 -1.93 2.92
C THR A 235 13.56 -3.04 3.92
N TYR A 236 13.37 -4.30 3.54
CA TYR A 236 13.52 -5.50 4.37
C TYR A 236 14.64 -6.40 3.85
N TRP A 237 15.58 -5.83 3.09
CA TRP A 237 16.69 -6.54 2.45
C TRP A 237 17.56 -7.31 3.44
N ASP A 238 17.62 -6.88 4.70
CA ASP A 238 18.35 -7.47 5.82
C ASP A 238 17.47 -8.32 6.74
N SER A 239 16.17 -8.48 6.45
CA SER A 239 15.29 -9.36 7.21
C SER A 239 15.54 -10.83 6.88
N TYR A 240 15.40 -11.66 7.91
CA TYR A 240 15.62 -13.10 7.88
C TYR A 240 14.54 -13.87 7.12
N ASN A 241 13.34 -13.30 6.97
CA ASN A 241 12.19 -13.98 6.34
C ASN A 241 11.94 -13.52 4.88
N THR A 242 12.72 -12.55 4.40
CA THR A 242 12.56 -11.91 3.08
C THR A 242 13.45 -12.56 2.03
N ILE A 243 12.84 -13.03 0.93
CA ILE A 243 13.66 -13.41 -0.24
C ILE A 243 14.33 -12.17 -0.83
N LYS A 244 15.55 -12.32 -1.34
CA LYS A 244 16.29 -11.17 -1.90
C LYS A 244 15.88 -10.87 -3.33
N ARG A 245 15.59 -11.89 -4.12
CA ARG A 245 15.31 -11.78 -5.55
C ARG A 245 14.24 -12.78 -5.95
N ILE A 246 13.15 -12.30 -6.56
CA ILE A 246 12.12 -13.20 -7.10
C ILE A 246 12.60 -13.92 -8.36
N ASP A 247 13.52 -13.30 -9.12
CA ASP A 247 14.08 -13.85 -10.35
C ASP A 247 15.10 -14.98 -10.13
N ASP A 248 15.43 -15.26 -8.87
CA ASP A 248 16.09 -16.52 -8.52
C ASP A 248 15.17 -17.73 -8.68
N TYR A 249 13.84 -17.53 -8.67
CA TYR A 249 12.82 -18.58 -8.62
C TYR A 249 11.97 -18.69 -9.87
N ILE A 250 11.56 -17.57 -10.48
CA ILE A 250 10.74 -17.50 -11.71
C ILE A 250 11.27 -16.38 -12.61
N PRO A 251 11.15 -16.45 -13.95
CA PRO A 251 11.55 -15.35 -14.81
C PRO A 251 10.69 -14.11 -14.56
N VAL A 252 11.28 -12.92 -14.68
CA VAL A 252 10.58 -11.63 -14.64
C VAL A 252 10.88 -10.86 -15.91
N ASP A 253 9.83 -10.50 -16.65
CA ASP A 253 9.95 -9.84 -17.95
C ASP A 253 10.08 -8.33 -17.83
N ILE A 254 9.30 -7.71 -16.93
CA ILE A 254 9.29 -6.26 -16.71
C ILE A 254 9.39 -5.96 -15.21
N TRP A 255 10.21 -4.98 -14.88
CA TRP A 255 10.44 -4.48 -13.54
C TRP A 255 9.95 -3.04 -13.43
N ILE A 256 9.27 -2.73 -12.34
CA ILE A 256 8.79 -1.39 -12.02
C ILE A 256 9.38 -0.99 -10.66
N ALA A 257 10.38 -0.11 -10.65
CA ALA A 257 11.03 0.33 -9.42
C ALA A 257 10.14 1.32 -8.66
N GLY A 258 10.12 1.21 -7.33
CA GLY A 258 9.29 2.05 -6.47
C GLY A 258 9.03 1.47 -5.08
N CYS A 259 8.61 2.33 -4.14
CA CYS A 259 8.26 1.90 -2.78
C CYS A 259 7.12 2.74 -2.15
N PRO A 260 5.86 2.45 -2.48
CA PRO A 260 5.42 1.70 -3.66
C PRO A 260 5.63 2.50 -4.96
N PRO A 261 5.73 1.83 -6.12
CA PRO A 261 5.65 2.51 -7.41
C PRO A 261 4.25 3.11 -7.60
N ARG A 262 4.19 4.29 -8.21
CA ARG A 262 2.93 5.02 -8.41
C ARG A 262 2.05 4.40 -9.51
N PRO A 263 0.75 4.70 -9.54
CA PRO A 263 -0.16 4.13 -10.53
C PRO A 263 0.30 4.44 -11.96
N GLU A 264 0.88 5.60 -12.21
CA GLU A 264 1.28 5.99 -13.56
C GLU A 264 2.45 5.14 -14.09
N ALA A 265 3.34 4.68 -13.20
CA ALA A 265 4.42 3.76 -13.56
C ALA A 265 3.89 2.37 -13.94
N ILE A 266 2.80 1.91 -13.32
CA ILE A 266 2.12 0.66 -13.69
C ILE A 266 1.61 0.76 -15.12
N GLY A 267 0.96 1.86 -15.48
CA GLY A 267 0.44 2.05 -16.82
C GLY A 267 1.51 2.12 -17.89
N PHE A 268 2.60 2.84 -17.59
CA PHE A 268 3.74 2.90 -18.48
C PHE A 268 4.28 1.50 -18.77
N ALA A 269 4.38 0.65 -17.74
CA ALA A 269 4.80 -0.73 -17.88
C ALA A 269 3.83 -1.59 -18.70
N VAL A 270 2.52 -1.37 -18.54
CA VAL A 270 1.50 -2.02 -19.36
C VAL A 270 1.68 -1.67 -20.84
N VAL A 271 1.84 -0.40 -21.17
CA VAL A 271 2.04 0.03 -22.57
C VAL A 271 3.35 -0.52 -23.14
N ALA A 272 4.43 -0.50 -22.36
CA ALA A 272 5.67 -1.14 -22.74
C ALA A 272 5.48 -2.64 -23.03
N ALA A 273 4.75 -3.36 -22.17
CA ALA A 273 4.43 -4.78 -22.38
C ALA A 273 3.66 -5.01 -23.69
N ILE A 274 2.60 -4.22 -23.93
CA ILE A 274 1.80 -4.30 -25.16
C ILE A 274 2.69 -4.11 -26.39
N ASN A 275 3.55 -3.08 -26.40
CA ASN A 275 4.45 -2.80 -27.52
C ASN A 275 5.43 -3.96 -27.79
N HIS A 276 6.02 -4.53 -26.73
CA HIS A 276 6.90 -5.69 -26.86
C HIS A 276 6.18 -6.93 -27.41
N ILE A 277 4.97 -7.22 -26.92
CA ILE A 277 4.15 -8.34 -27.39
C ILE A 277 3.77 -8.14 -28.85
N GLN A 278 3.40 -6.92 -29.26
CA GLN A 278 3.11 -6.59 -30.65
C GLN A 278 4.30 -6.84 -31.58
N ASN A 279 5.52 -6.58 -31.11
CA ASN A 279 6.75 -6.88 -31.85
C ASN A 279 7.13 -8.38 -31.84
N GLY A 280 6.30 -9.24 -31.24
CA GLY A 280 6.47 -10.69 -31.22
C GLY A 280 7.18 -11.25 -29.99
N TYR A 281 7.34 -10.47 -28.91
CA TYR A 281 7.82 -10.99 -27.64
C TYR A 281 6.84 -12.02 -27.06
N ALA A 282 7.36 -13.12 -26.52
CA ALA A 282 6.57 -14.24 -26.03
C ALA A 282 6.91 -14.67 -24.59
N GLY A 283 7.65 -13.82 -23.85
CA GLY A 283 8.13 -14.08 -22.50
C GLY A 283 9.57 -14.59 -22.50
N LYS A 284 10.23 -14.48 -21.34
CA LYS A 284 11.53 -15.13 -21.07
C LYS A 284 11.38 -16.66 -21.02
N GLU A 285 12.51 -17.35 -21.21
CA GLU A 285 12.59 -18.80 -21.06
C GLU A 285 12.10 -19.24 -19.67
N GLU A 286 11.31 -20.31 -19.63
CA GLU A 286 10.80 -20.84 -18.37
C GLU A 286 11.96 -21.38 -17.52
N LYS A 287 12.13 -20.78 -16.34
CA LYS A 287 13.10 -21.23 -15.34
C LYS A 287 12.45 -21.22 -13.97
N VAL A 288 12.10 -22.40 -13.47
CA VAL A 288 11.55 -22.58 -12.12
C VAL A 288 12.57 -23.32 -11.26
N LYS A 289 13.04 -22.68 -10.17
CA LYS A 289 13.91 -23.35 -9.20
C LYS A 289 13.11 -23.88 -8.01
N LEU A 290 12.86 -25.18 -8.00
CA LEU A 290 12.23 -25.88 -6.87
C LEU A 290 13.32 -26.49 -5.96
N THR A 291 13.51 -25.92 -4.77
CA THR A 291 14.24 -26.61 -3.70
C THR A 291 13.27 -27.50 -2.91
N LYS A 292 13.76 -28.54 -2.21
CA LYS A 292 12.92 -29.35 -1.28
C LYS A 292 12.14 -28.47 -0.28
N LYS A 293 12.73 -27.36 0.17
CA LYS A 293 12.08 -26.39 1.08
C LYS A 293 10.89 -25.65 0.45
N LEU A 294 10.83 -25.55 -0.88
CA LEU A 294 9.82 -24.82 -1.63
C LEU A 294 8.68 -25.70 -2.14
N GLN A 295 8.78 -27.02 -1.97
CA GLN A 295 7.67 -27.93 -2.25
C GLN A 295 6.54 -27.63 -1.26
N LEU A 296 5.35 -27.34 -1.80
CA LEU A 296 4.15 -27.22 -0.99
C LEU A 296 3.73 -28.61 -0.54
N PRO A 297 3.33 -28.79 0.74
CA PRO A 297 2.73 -30.05 1.14
C PRO A 297 1.51 -30.34 0.25
N PRO A 298 1.23 -31.62 -0.04
CA PRO A 298 0.00 -32.01 -0.73
C PRO A 298 -1.23 -31.45 -0.01
N VAL A 299 -2.38 -31.47 -0.70
CA VAL A 299 -3.67 -31.10 -0.11
C VAL A 299 -3.80 -31.76 1.25
N LEU A 300 -4.19 -30.97 2.26
CA LEU A 300 -4.17 -31.41 3.67
C LEU A 300 -4.88 -32.76 3.80
N PRO A 301 -4.26 -33.77 4.44
CA PRO A 301 -4.93 -35.05 4.64
C PRO A 301 -6.24 -34.83 5.39
N GLU A 302 -7.32 -35.42 4.89
CA GLU A 302 -8.66 -35.40 5.50
C GLU A 302 -8.80 -36.47 6.60
N ASP A 303 -7.68 -37.04 7.04
CA ASP A 303 -7.63 -38.08 8.04
C ASP A 303 -8.23 -37.55 9.36
N ASN A 304 -9.30 -38.20 9.83
CA ASN A 304 -10.10 -37.85 11.02
C ASN A 304 -11.18 -36.75 10.87
N LEU A 305 -11.62 -36.41 9.66
CA LEU A 305 -12.83 -35.61 9.46
C LEU A 305 -14.10 -36.48 9.49
N ASP A 306 -15.24 -35.90 9.87
CA ASP A 306 -16.54 -36.49 9.58
C ASP A 306 -16.69 -36.68 8.05
N PRO A 307 -17.27 -37.78 7.56
CA PRO A 307 -17.48 -38.01 6.12
C PRO A 307 -18.15 -36.86 5.35
N LYS A 308 -18.92 -36.01 6.03
CA LYS A 308 -19.60 -34.84 5.45
C LYS A 308 -18.76 -33.56 5.45
N GLU A 309 -17.67 -33.54 6.21
CA GLU A 309 -16.81 -32.38 6.32
C GLU A 309 -15.73 -32.34 5.23
N ARG A 310 -15.38 -31.13 4.79
CA ARG A 310 -14.28 -30.88 3.84
C ARG A 310 -13.39 -29.76 4.37
N ILE A 311 -12.11 -29.82 4.05
CA ILE A 311 -11.17 -28.74 4.34
C ILE A 311 -11.01 -27.85 3.11
N LEU A 312 -11.35 -26.58 3.25
CA LEU A 312 -11.19 -25.55 2.24
C LEU A 312 -10.10 -24.55 2.65
N PRO A 313 -8.98 -24.46 1.91
CA PRO A 313 -8.05 -23.36 2.06
C PRO A 313 -8.64 -22.09 1.42
N PHE A 314 -8.85 -21.06 2.23
CA PHE A 314 -9.37 -19.77 1.81
C PHE A 314 -8.24 -18.73 1.87
N GLY A 315 -7.66 -18.38 0.72
CA GLY A 315 -6.44 -17.54 0.63
C GLY A 315 -5.12 -18.35 0.59
N PRO A 316 -3.94 -17.69 0.56
CA PRO A 316 -3.70 -16.25 0.61
C PRO A 316 -3.82 -15.55 -0.75
N GLN A 317 -4.11 -16.29 -1.82
CA GLN A 317 -4.44 -15.70 -3.11
C GLN A 317 -5.95 -15.84 -3.30
N HIS A 318 -6.71 -14.96 -2.65
CA HIS A 318 -8.16 -14.89 -2.78
C HIS A 318 -8.65 -13.45 -2.52
N PRO A 319 -9.50 -12.86 -3.38
CA PRO A 319 -9.99 -11.49 -3.20
C PRO A 319 -10.69 -11.27 -1.86
N GLY A 320 -11.35 -12.29 -1.33
CA GLY A 320 -12.06 -12.25 -0.04
C GLY A 320 -11.17 -12.25 1.20
N THR A 321 -9.86 -12.51 1.10
CA THR A 321 -8.94 -12.51 2.25
C THR A 321 -7.72 -11.61 2.07
N GLY A 322 -7.41 -11.19 0.85
CA GLY A 322 -6.15 -10.51 0.57
C GLY A 322 -4.97 -11.40 0.99
N ASN A 323 -3.97 -10.83 1.66
CA ASN A 323 -2.72 -11.51 2.04
C ASN A 323 -2.80 -12.40 3.28
N PHE A 324 -4.01 -12.82 3.64
CA PHE A 324 -4.29 -13.67 4.78
C PHE A 324 -4.92 -14.98 4.32
N SER A 325 -4.78 -16.04 5.10
CA SER A 325 -5.38 -17.33 4.77
C SER A 325 -6.11 -17.91 5.98
N LEU A 326 -7.25 -18.54 5.71
CA LEU A 326 -8.02 -19.33 6.65
C LEU A 326 -8.04 -20.77 6.16
N LYS A 327 -7.86 -21.72 7.07
CA LYS A 327 -8.25 -23.10 6.85
C LYS A 327 -9.65 -23.26 7.43
N LEU A 328 -10.63 -23.51 6.55
CA LEU A 328 -12.02 -23.70 6.92
C LEU A 328 -12.34 -25.19 6.87
N THR A 329 -12.97 -25.73 7.92
CA THR A 329 -13.69 -26.99 7.84
C THR A 329 -15.16 -26.67 7.61
N THR A 330 -15.75 -27.31 6.60
CA THR A 330 -17.13 -27.02 6.19
C THR A 330 -17.94 -28.30 6.07
N ASN A 331 -19.21 -28.24 6.46
CA ASN A 331 -20.21 -29.26 6.18
C ASN A 331 -21.19 -28.68 5.15
N GLY A 332 -21.03 -29.07 3.88
CA GLY A 332 -21.63 -28.34 2.77
C GLY A 332 -21.12 -26.90 2.73
N GLU A 333 -22.03 -25.92 2.84
CA GLU A 333 -21.70 -24.48 2.85
C GLU A 333 -21.51 -23.90 4.26
N LEU A 334 -21.81 -24.67 5.31
CA LEU A 334 -21.72 -24.20 6.69
C LEU A 334 -20.29 -24.37 7.21
N VAL A 335 -19.74 -23.32 7.80
CA VAL A 335 -18.41 -23.35 8.44
C VAL A 335 -18.54 -23.97 9.84
N THR A 336 -17.91 -25.12 10.07
CA THR A 336 -17.89 -25.81 11.37
C THR A 336 -16.65 -25.46 12.19
N LYS A 337 -15.53 -25.16 11.51
CA LYS A 337 -14.28 -24.74 12.13
C LYS A 337 -13.55 -23.75 11.24
N ALA A 338 -12.90 -22.76 11.84
CA ALA A 338 -12.01 -21.84 11.14
C ALA A 338 -10.65 -21.78 11.88
N GLU A 339 -9.56 -21.81 11.13
CA GLU A 339 -8.20 -21.76 11.67
C GLU A 339 -7.36 -20.72 10.90
N PRO A 340 -6.93 -19.63 11.56
CA PRO A 340 -6.16 -18.56 10.90
C PRO A 340 -4.73 -19.02 10.58
N GLN A 341 -4.27 -18.72 9.38
CA GLN A 341 -2.93 -19.06 8.90
C GLN A 341 -2.11 -17.77 8.75
N VAL A 342 -1.38 -17.41 9.80
CA VAL A 342 -0.57 -16.18 9.89
C VAL A 342 0.84 -16.33 9.28
N GLY A 343 1.58 -15.23 9.19
CA GLY A 343 3.01 -15.20 8.82
C GLY A 343 3.29 -15.05 7.32
N TYR A 344 2.29 -14.72 6.51
CA TYR A 344 2.49 -14.46 5.07
C TYR A 344 3.17 -13.11 4.81
N LEU A 345 2.97 -12.14 5.71
CA LEU A 345 3.58 -10.81 5.67
C LEU A 345 4.55 -10.54 6.84
N HIS A 346 4.98 -11.61 7.54
CA HIS A 346 5.96 -11.48 8.62
C HIS A 346 7.29 -11.00 8.05
N ARG A 347 7.74 -9.83 8.52
CA ARG A 347 8.93 -9.13 8.04
C ARG A 347 10.00 -8.96 9.12
N GLY A 348 9.67 -9.28 10.37
CA GLY A 348 10.52 -9.01 11.53
C GLY A 348 10.65 -7.51 11.78
N PHE A 349 9.54 -6.76 11.74
CA PHE A 349 9.57 -5.30 11.87
C PHE A 349 10.23 -4.85 13.16
N GLU A 350 9.83 -5.47 14.27
CA GLU A 350 10.35 -5.18 15.60
C GLU A 350 11.86 -5.41 15.66
N LYS A 351 12.35 -6.48 15.02
CA LYS A 351 13.79 -6.78 14.95
C LYS A 351 14.55 -5.82 14.05
N LEU A 352 13.97 -5.48 12.90
CA LEU A 352 14.56 -4.52 11.95
C LEU A 352 14.71 -3.12 12.57
N MET A 353 13.81 -2.74 13.48
CA MET A 353 13.89 -1.48 14.21
C MET A 353 15.10 -1.42 15.15
N GLU A 354 15.50 -2.55 15.75
CA GLU A 354 16.68 -2.63 16.63
C GLU A 354 18.00 -2.41 15.87
N TYR A 355 18.03 -2.70 14.57
CA TYR A 355 19.22 -2.56 13.70
C TYR A 355 19.37 -1.18 13.04
N ARG A 356 18.40 -0.30 13.23
CA ARG A 356 18.32 1.00 12.57
C ARG A 356 18.27 2.09 13.62
N THR A 357 18.79 3.26 13.27
CA THR A 357 18.76 4.37 14.23
C THR A 357 17.33 4.84 14.49
N TRP A 358 17.13 5.52 15.63
CA TRP A 358 15.85 6.16 15.97
C TRP A 358 15.28 6.98 14.81
N TYR A 359 16.17 7.66 14.08
CA TYR A 359 15.83 8.49 12.94
C TYR A 359 15.50 7.68 11.68
N GLN A 360 16.24 6.61 11.40
CA GLN A 360 16.04 5.77 10.21
C GLN A 360 14.73 4.97 10.28
N ASN A 361 14.29 4.60 11.48
CA ASN A 361 13.08 3.79 11.67
C ASN A 361 11.79 4.44 11.17
N ILE A 362 11.76 5.75 10.95
CA ILE A 362 10.59 6.44 10.40
C ILE A 362 10.14 5.90 9.04
N MET A 363 11.07 5.37 8.22
CA MET A 363 10.69 4.74 6.97
C MET A 363 10.03 3.37 7.18
N LEU A 364 10.24 2.71 8.32
CA LEU A 364 9.80 1.33 8.51
C LEU A 364 8.38 1.25 9.06
N VAL A 365 8.08 2.10 10.04
CA VAL A 365 6.89 1.99 10.91
C VAL A 365 5.57 2.08 10.16
N GLN A 366 5.47 2.94 9.14
CA GLN A 366 4.27 3.11 8.31
C GLN A 366 3.93 1.87 7.48
N ARG A 367 4.91 0.96 7.31
CA ARG A 367 4.77 -0.23 6.48
C ARG A 367 4.16 -1.41 7.25
N ILE A 368 4.02 -1.29 8.57
CA ILE A 368 3.34 -2.25 9.43
C ILE A 368 1.86 -2.28 9.07
N CYS A 369 1.20 -1.12 8.99
CA CYS A 369 -0.10 -1.05 8.33
C CYS A 369 -0.12 -0.06 7.17
N VAL A 370 0.01 -0.59 5.96
CA VAL A 370 0.06 0.20 4.72
C VAL A 370 -1.25 0.95 4.44
N LEU A 371 -2.34 0.51 5.07
CA LEU A 371 -3.68 1.06 4.92
C LEU A 371 -3.88 2.32 5.75
N ASP A 372 -3.04 2.56 6.75
CA ASP A 372 -3.13 3.68 7.68
C ASP A 372 -1.74 4.05 8.21
N GLY A 373 -0.83 4.35 7.28
CA GLY A 373 0.59 4.57 7.63
C GLY A 373 0.81 5.78 8.54
N GLY A 374 -0.04 6.82 8.44
CA GLY A 374 0.11 8.06 9.19
C GLY A 374 0.04 7.88 10.70
N ALA A 375 -0.92 7.11 11.20
CA ALA A 375 -1.04 6.80 12.62
C ALA A 375 0.20 6.06 13.17
N TYR A 376 0.80 5.16 12.37
CA TYR A 376 1.97 4.39 12.80
C TYR A 376 3.25 5.21 12.86
N GLU A 377 3.48 6.14 11.92
CA GLU A 377 4.61 7.08 12.06
C GLU A 377 4.42 8.04 13.23
N LEU A 378 3.19 8.52 13.46
CA LEU A 378 2.90 9.43 14.54
C LEU A 378 3.13 8.76 15.90
N ALA A 379 2.63 7.53 16.08
CA ALA A 379 2.77 6.78 17.33
C ALA A 379 4.25 6.52 17.66
N TYR A 380 5.02 6.08 16.65
CA TYR A 380 6.45 5.88 16.80
C TYR A 380 7.17 7.18 17.20
N SER A 381 6.94 8.27 16.46
CA SER A 381 7.65 9.52 16.72
C SER A 381 7.32 10.13 18.08
N MET A 382 6.07 10.01 18.55
CA MET A 382 5.68 10.43 19.90
C MET A 382 6.40 9.64 20.99
N ALA A 383 6.53 8.32 20.86
CA ALA A 383 7.28 7.51 21.83
C ALA A 383 8.77 7.87 21.84
N VAL A 384 9.36 8.14 20.67
CA VAL A 384 10.75 8.60 20.57
C VAL A 384 10.95 9.99 21.17
N GLU A 385 10.00 10.91 20.95
CA GLU A 385 10.02 12.26 21.52
C GLU A 385 9.91 12.24 23.04
N GLN A 386 9.07 11.35 23.60
CA GLN A 386 8.96 11.14 25.04
C GLN A 386 10.27 10.62 25.64
N LEU A 387 10.92 9.63 25.03
CA LEU A 387 12.24 9.14 25.49
C LEU A 387 13.32 10.22 25.40
N ALA A 388 13.27 11.07 24.37
CA ALA A 388 14.25 12.10 24.14
C ALA A 388 13.99 13.38 24.97
N GLY A 389 12.84 13.50 25.64
CA GLY A 389 12.44 14.71 26.35
C GLY A 389 12.25 15.92 25.43
N ILE A 390 11.74 15.69 24.21
CA ILE A 390 11.58 16.75 23.19
C ILE A 390 10.12 17.17 23.10
N GLU A 391 9.87 18.45 23.36
CA GLU A 391 8.59 19.08 23.05
C GLU A 391 8.56 19.53 21.58
N ILE A 392 7.48 19.21 20.89
CA ILE A 392 7.28 19.61 19.50
C ILE A 392 6.55 20.95 19.40
N PRO A 393 6.80 21.73 18.33
CA PRO A 393 6.08 22.98 18.12
C PRO A 393 4.57 22.79 17.94
N GLU A 394 3.79 23.80 18.34
CA GLU A 394 2.33 23.75 18.26
C GLU A 394 1.82 23.55 16.82
N ARG A 395 2.41 24.25 15.84
CA ARG A 395 2.08 24.07 14.42
C ARG A 395 2.27 22.62 13.96
N ALA A 396 3.29 21.92 14.48
CA ALA A 396 3.55 20.53 14.13
C ALA A 396 2.46 19.58 14.66
N LYS A 397 1.87 19.87 15.82
CA LYS A 397 0.74 19.09 16.39
C LYS A 397 -0.48 19.12 15.47
N TYR A 398 -0.82 20.30 14.94
CA TYR A 398 -1.93 20.47 14.00
C TYR A 398 -1.66 19.77 12.67
N LEU A 399 -0.46 19.93 12.09
CA LEU A 399 -0.09 19.26 10.84
C LEU A 399 -0.12 17.72 10.97
N ARG A 400 0.35 17.18 12.09
CA ARG A 400 0.25 15.75 12.41
C ARG A 400 -1.20 15.27 12.49
N THR A 401 -2.06 16.07 13.10
CA THR A 401 -3.49 15.76 13.24
C THR A 401 -4.18 15.72 11.87
N ILE A 402 -3.94 16.74 11.03
CA ILE A 402 -4.48 16.80 9.67
C ILE A 402 -4.04 15.57 8.84
N GLN A 403 -2.76 15.21 8.93
CA GLN A 403 -2.22 14.06 8.21
C GLN A 403 -2.77 12.72 8.71
N ALA A 404 -2.96 12.57 10.02
CA ALA A 404 -3.56 11.39 10.62
C ALA A 404 -5.03 11.22 10.19
N GLU A 405 -5.81 12.31 10.17
CA GLU A 405 -7.21 12.26 9.75
C GLU A 405 -7.38 12.04 8.24
N PHE A 406 -6.53 12.61 7.39
CA PHE A 406 -6.50 12.21 5.98
C PHE A 406 -6.15 10.73 5.79
N SER A 407 -5.20 10.21 6.58
CA SER A 407 -4.85 8.80 6.59
C SER A 407 -6.04 7.93 7.03
N ARG A 408 -6.83 8.37 8.02
CA ARG A 408 -8.06 7.71 8.45
C ARG A 408 -9.11 7.67 7.35
N ILE A 409 -9.39 8.81 6.71
CA ILE A 409 -10.39 8.91 5.63
C ILE A 409 -10.04 7.99 4.46
N GLN A 410 -8.81 8.05 3.95
CA GLN A 410 -8.43 7.18 2.81
C GLN A 410 -8.50 5.69 3.18
N SER A 411 -8.29 5.35 4.45
CA SER A 411 -8.37 3.98 4.95
C SER A 411 -9.80 3.48 4.98
N HIS A 412 -10.73 4.27 5.52
CA HIS A 412 -12.14 3.94 5.54
C HIS A 412 -12.74 3.87 4.13
N LEU A 413 -12.36 4.77 3.22
CA LEU A 413 -12.79 4.69 1.82
C LEU A 413 -12.34 3.39 1.14
N LEU A 414 -11.11 2.94 1.42
CA LEU A 414 -10.65 1.65 0.92
C LEU A 414 -11.48 0.50 1.51
N ASN A 415 -11.74 0.53 2.83
CA ASN A 415 -12.54 -0.48 3.52
C ASN A 415 -13.97 -0.57 2.96
N LEU A 416 -14.64 0.56 2.76
CA LEU A 416 -15.97 0.61 2.16
C LEU A 416 -15.99 -0.08 0.79
N GLY A 417 -14.96 0.14 -0.03
CA GLY A 417 -14.86 -0.54 -1.32
C GLY A 417 -14.56 -2.05 -1.21
N LEU A 418 -13.73 -2.48 -0.25
CA LEU A 418 -13.46 -3.90 0.00
C LEU A 418 -14.71 -4.65 0.45
N VAL A 419 -15.47 -4.09 1.38
CA VAL A 419 -16.76 -4.64 1.84
C VAL A 419 -17.80 -4.60 0.71
N GLY A 420 -17.84 -3.53 -0.07
CA GLY A 420 -18.68 -3.42 -1.27
C GLY A 420 -18.41 -4.57 -2.25
N GLY A 421 -17.15 -4.82 -2.59
CA GLY A 421 -16.76 -5.96 -3.42
C GLY A 421 -17.11 -7.31 -2.80
N ALA A 422 -16.88 -7.48 -1.50
CA ALA A 422 -17.19 -8.71 -0.76
C ALA A 422 -18.69 -9.06 -0.74
N THR A 423 -19.54 -8.03 -0.76
CA THR A 423 -21.01 -8.19 -0.82
C THR A 423 -21.54 -8.28 -2.26
N GLY A 424 -20.69 -8.09 -3.28
CA GLY A 424 -21.04 -8.14 -4.71
C GLY A 424 -21.34 -6.78 -5.35
N PHE A 425 -21.23 -5.68 -4.60
CA PHE A 425 -21.49 -4.31 -5.04
C PHE A 425 -20.24 -3.65 -5.63
N HIS A 426 -19.78 -4.15 -6.79
CA HIS A 426 -18.58 -3.65 -7.45
C HIS A 426 -18.67 -2.17 -7.87
N THR A 427 -19.87 -1.64 -8.15
CA THR A 427 -20.04 -0.21 -8.40
C THR A 427 -19.56 0.64 -7.22
N MET A 428 -19.87 0.22 -5.99
CA MET A 428 -19.44 0.93 -4.78
C MET A 428 -17.93 0.79 -4.54
N GLN A 429 -17.37 -0.39 -4.83
CA GLN A 429 -15.93 -0.60 -4.83
C GLN A 429 -15.23 0.41 -5.75
N ASN A 430 -15.71 0.57 -6.98
CA ASN A 430 -15.06 1.44 -7.96
C ASN A 430 -15.19 2.93 -7.62
N ILE A 431 -16.37 3.37 -7.16
CA ILE A 431 -16.61 4.78 -6.81
C ILE A 431 -15.79 5.17 -5.58
N THR A 432 -15.84 4.38 -4.50
CA THR A 432 -15.12 4.70 -3.25
C THR A 432 -13.61 4.73 -3.45
N TRP A 433 -13.07 3.79 -4.24
CA TRP A 433 -11.65 3.78 -4.59
C TRP A 433 -11.25 4.90 -5.53
N GLY A 434 -12.13 5.31 -6.46
CA GLY A 434 -11.91 6.48 -7.31
C GLY A 434 -11.92 7.79 -6.50
N ASP A 435 -12.86 7.95 -5.57
CA ASP A 435 -12.92 9.13 -4.71
C ASP A 435 -11.74 9.19 -3.73
N ARG A 436 -11.26 8.03 -3.23
CA ARG A 436 -10.05 7.93 -2.41
C ARG A 436 -8.83 8.63 -3.03
N GLU A 437 -8.70 8.63 -4.35
CA GLU A 437 -7.59 9.31 -5.05
C GLU A 437 -7.50 10.80 -4.75
N LYS A 438 -8.64 11.48 -4.53
CA LYS A 438 -8.69 12.90 -4.16
C LYS A 438 -8.06 13.15 -2.79
N ILE A 439 -8.24 12.22 -1.85
CA ILE A 439 -7.63 12.29 -0.52
C ILE A 439 -6.14 11.98 -0.58
N LEU A 440 -5.75 10.98 -1.38
CA LEU A 440 -4.33 10.68 -1.62
C LEU A 440 -3.60 11.82 -2.32
N LYS A 441 -4.29 12.58 -3.18
CA LYS A 441 -3.75 13.78 -3.80
C LYS A 441 -3.45 14.88 -2.78
N LEU A 442 -4.34 15.11 -1.81
CA LEU A 442 -4.08 16.03 -0.69
C LEU A 442 -2.90 15.55 0.18
N LEU A 443 -2.82 14.25 0.47
CA LEU A 443 -1.67 13.67 1.17
C LEU A 443 -0.37 13.83 0.36
N ASP A 444 -0.41 13.68 -0.96
CA ASP A 444 0.75 13.89 -1.83
C ASP A 444 1.20 15.36 -1.85
N GLU A 445 0.27 16.31 -1.91
CA GLU A 445 0.56 17.74 -1.84
C GLU A 445 1.18 18.14 -0.49
N MET A 446 0.64 17.61 0.60
CA MET A 446 1.12 17.88 1.96
C MET A 446 2.47 17.23 2.25
N THR A 447 2.65 15.96 1.88
CA THR A 447 3.77 15.14 2.37
C THR A 447 4.81 14.82 1.28
N GLY A 448 4.44 14.95 0.01
CA GLY A 448 5.20 14.51 -1.15
C GLY A 448 5.05 13.02 -1.47
N ALA A 449 4.19 12.28 -0.78
CA ALA A 449 3.93 10.88 -1.07
C ALA A 449 2.45 10.53 -0.88
N ARG A 450 1.98 9.52 -1.61
CA ARG A 450 0.57 9.08 -1.59
C ARG A 450 0.27 8.11 -0.44
N ILE A 451 1.21 7.18 -0.16
CA ILE A 451 1.00 6.05 0.76
C ILE A 451 1.97 6.11 1.95
N TYR A 452 3.27 6.14 1.68
CA TYR A 452 4.30 6.24 2.72
C TYR A 452 4.76 7.68 2.84
N HIS A 453 4.05 8.44 3.65
CA HIS A 453 4.23 9.86 3.84
C HIS A 453 5.64 10.21 4.30
N ILE A 454 6.19 9.46 5.28
CA ILE A 454 7.49 9.73 5.89
C ILE A 454 7.59 11.22 6.16
N TYR A 455 6.62 11.69 6.94
CA TYR A 455 6.29 13.09 7.14
C TYR A 455 6.55 13.53 8.57
N ASN A 456 6.37 12.61 9.54
CA ASN A 456 6.47 12.87 10.97
C ASN A 456 7.78 12.33 11.56
N PRO A 457 8.98 12.85 11.24
CA PRO A 457 10.19 12.42 11.95
C PRO A 457 10.08 12.81 13.43
N PRO A 458 10.86 12.16 14.32
CA PRO A 458 11.02 12.64 15.68
C PRO A 458 11.41 14.14 15.70
N GLY A 459 10.67 14.92 16.48
CA GLY A 459 10.80 16.37 16.65
C GLY A 459 9.80 17.23 15.85
N GLY A 460 8.90 16.68 15.05
CA GLY A 460 7.86 17.47 14.35
C GLY A 460 7.51 16.92 12.97
N VAL A 461 7.49 17.77 11.95
CA VAL A 461 7.21 17.38 10.56
C VAL A 461 8.33 17.83 9.61
N PHE A 462 8.50 17.14 8.47
CA PHE A 462 9.56 17.47 7.51
C PHE A 462 9.33 18.74 6.71
N ARG A 463 8.07 19.06 6.38
CA ARG A 463 7.70 20.17 5.51
C ARG A 463 6.36 20.75 5.91
N ASP A 464 6.14 22.00 5.55
CA ASP A 464 4.86 22.67 5.74
C ASP A 464 3.90 22.39 4.57
N ILE A 465 2.61 22.68 4.77
CA ILE A 465 1.59 22.63 3.71
C ILE A 465 1.79 23.77 2.69
N PRO A 466 1.41 23.58 1.40
CA PRO A 466 1.38 24.66 0.40
C PRO A 466 0.42 25.80 0.77
N ASP A 467 0.66 27.00 0.24
CA ASP A 467 -0.15 28.20 0.56
C ASP A 467 -1.63 28.04 0.19
N ASN A 468 -1.93 27.40 -0.95
CA ASN A 468 -3.30 27.16 -1.44
C ASN A 468 -3.95 25.88 -0.89
N PHE A 469 -3.28 25.17 0.04
CA PHE A 469 -3.69 23.85 0.50
C PHE A 469 -5.04 23.87 1.24
N LYS A 470 -5.27 24.91 2.05
CA LYS A 470 -6.53 25.08 2.79
C LYS A 470 -7.72 25.18 1.85
N ASP A 471 -7.66 26.09 0.88
CA ASP A 471 -8.75 26.30 -0.08
C ASP A 471 -9.02 25.06 -0.94
N HIS A 472 -7.95 24.37 -1.36
CA HIS A 472 -8.09 23.11 -2.10
C HIS A 472 -8.78 22.05 -1.24
N THR A 473 -8.35 21.89 0.02
CA THR A 473 -8.96 20.96 0.98
C THR A 473 -10.44 21.25 1.18
N MET A 474 -10.83 22.50 1.43
CA MET A 474 -12.23 22.89 1.63
C MET A 474 -13.11 22.57 0.42
N LYS A 475 -12.60 22.75 -0.80
CA LYS A 475 -13.29 22.36 -2.04
C LYS A 475 -13.50 20.84 -2.11
N VAL A 476 -12.49 20.06 -1.76
CA VAL A 476 -12.58 18.60 -1.73
C VAL A 476 -13.62 18.15 -0.69
N ILE A 477 -13.57 18.67 0.54
CA ILE A 477 -14.51 18.34 1.61
C ILE A 477 -15.96 18.65 1.19
N THR A 478 -16.20 19.85 0.64
CA THR A 478 -17.53 20.27 0.19
C THR A 478 -18.11 19.32 -0.87
N ASN A 479 -17.28 18.89 -1.82
CA ASN A 479 -17.69 17.92 -2.84
C ASN A 479 -17.91 16.53 -2.25
N PHE A 480 -17.07 16.11 -1.30
CA PHE A 480 -17.20 14.82 -0.63
C PHE A 480 -18.48 14.71 0.18
N ARG A 481 -18.89 15.73 0.93
CA ARG A 481 -20.16 15.70 1.68
C ARG A 481 -21.37 15.41 0.80
N LYS A 482 -21.37 15.85 -0.47
CA LYS A 482 -22.41 15.49 -1.43
C LYS A 482 -22.33 14.00 -1.80
N ARG A 483 -21.13 13.50 -2.09
CA ARG A 483 -20.88 12.10 -2.40
C ARG A 483 -21.24 11.17 -1.26
N LEU A 484 -20.94 11.56 -0.03
CA LEU A 484 -21.23 10.82 1.18
C LEU A 484 -22.74 10.52 1.33
N LYS A 485 -23.61 11.48 0.99
CA LYS A 485 -25.07 11.27 0.91
C LYS A 485 -25.47 10.27 -0.17
N GLU A 486 -24.73 10.21 -1.28
CA GLU A 486 -24.97 9.22 -2.33
C GLU A 486 -24.52 7.82 -1.89
N TYR A 487 -23.41 7.72 -1.14
CA TYR A 487 -23.00 6.46 -0.51
C TYR A 487 -24.08 5.95 0.42
N ASP A 488 -24.65 6.83 1.24
CA ASP A 488 -25.69 6.43 2.18
C ASP A 488 -26.89 5.82 1.42
N LYS A 489 -27.39 6.49 0.38
CA LYS A 489 -28.53 6.01 -0.42
C LYS A 489 -28.25 4.75 -1.24
N VAL A 490 -27.12 4.70 -1.95
CA VAL A 490 -26.82 3.63 -2.93
C VAL A 490 -26.28 2.38 -2.24
N PHE A 491 -25.65 2.54 -1.08
CA PHE A 491 -24.92 1.48 -0.40
C PHE A 491 -25.45 1.20 1.00
N ILE A 492 -25.40 2.17 1.92
CA ILE A 492 -25.69 1.94 3.34
C ILE A 492 -27.17 1.62 3.58
N GLU A 493 -28.07 2.32 2.89
CA GLU A 493 -29.52 2.16 2.97
C GLU A 493 -30.04 1.07 2.00
N ASN A 494 -29.16 0.47 1.19
CA ASN A 494 -29.57 -0.51 0.21
C ASN A 494 -30.08 -1.80 0.88
N PRO A 495 -31.30 -2.27 0.59
CA PRO A 495 -31.87 -3.44 1.25
C PRO A 495 -31.05 -4.73 1.05
N THR A 496 -30.45 -4.92 -0.12
CA THR A 496 -29.63 -6.10 -0.41
C THR A 496 -28.30 -6.04 0.35
N PHE A 497 -27.71 -4.85 0.49
CA PHE A 497 -26.52 -4.67 1.29
C PHE A 497 -26.80 -4.94 2.79
N GLN A 498 -27.88 -4.36 3.31
CA GLN A 498 -28.35 -4.60 4.68
C GLN A 498 -28.62 -6.08 4.93
N ALA A 499 -29.31 -6.77 4.01
CA ALA A 499 -29.58 -8.20 4.13
C ALA A 499 -28.30 -9.07 4.20
N ARG A 500 -27.19 -8.60 3.60
CA ARG A 500 -25.90 -9.30 3.61
C ARG A 500 -24.99 -8.95 4.79
N THR A 501 -25.38 -7.99 5.64
CA THR A 501 -24.47 -7.42 6.67
C THR A 501 -25.11 -7.30 8.05
N LEU A 502 -26.43 -7.08 8.14
CA LEU A 502 -27.15 -7.05 9.41
C LEU A 502 -27.14 -8.42 10.09
N LYS A 503 -26.97 -8.41 11.41
CA LYS A 503 -26.91 -9.62 12.26
C LYS A 503 -25.81 -10.62 11.84
N LEU A 504 -24.86 -10.19 11.02
CA LEU A 504 -23.76 -11.04 10.56
C LEU A 504 -22.49 -10.75 11.36
N GLY A 505 -21.82 -11.81 11.84
CA GLY A 505 -20.59 -11.69 12.64
C GLY A 505 -20.77 -10.77 13.85
N VAL A 506 -21.86 -11.01 14.60
CA VAL A 506 -22.22 -10.24 15.79
C VAL A 506 -21.15 -10.43 16.85
N LEU A 507 -20.59 -9.31 17.32
CA LEU A 507 -19.61 -9.25 18.39
C LEU A 507 -20.28 -8.69 19.66
N PRO A 508 -20.58 -9.53 20.68
CA PRO A 508 -21.17 -9.04 21.92
C PRO A 508 -20.22 -8.13 22.69
N ARG A 509 -20.78 -7.11 23.36
CA ARG A 509 -20.04 -6.13 24.19
C ARG A 509 -19.01 -6.78 25.11
N GLU A 510 -19.45 -7.73 25.95
CA GLU A 510 -18.59 -8.36 26.96
C GLU A 510 -17.47 -9.20 26.32
N VAL A 511 -17.76 -9.83 25.18
CA VAL A 511 -16.73 -10.58 24.43
C VAL A 511 -15.71 -9.62 23.82
N ALA A 512 -16.15 -8.47 23.31
CA ALA A 512 -15.28 -7.45 22.75
C ALA A 512 -14.32 -6.88 23.81
N ILE A 513 -14.84 -6.57 25.00
CA ILE A 513 -14.05 -6.10 26.15
C ILE A 513 -13.07 -7.17 26.61
N ALA A 514 -13.54 -8.42 26.80
CA ALA A 514 -12.71 -9.51 27.30
C ALA A 514 -11.57 -9.93 26.35
N HIS A 515 -11.57 -9.46 25.10
CA HIS A 515 -10.54 -9.74 24.10
C HIS A 515 -9.84 -8.45 23.63
N ASP A 516 -9.91 -7.37 24.41
CA ASP A 516 -9.21 -6.11 24.13
C ASP A 516 -9.45 -5.53 22.72
N ILE A 517 -10.65 -5.73 22.18
CA ILE A 517 -11.02 -5.17 20.88
C ILE A 517 -11.14 -3.66 21.01
N THR A 518 -10.65 -2.92 20.02
CA THR A 518 -10.68 -1.46 20.04
C THR A 518 -11.19 -0.89 18.71
N GLY A 519 -11.29 0.44 18.62
CA GLY A 519 -11.65 1.12 17.39
C GLY A 519 -13.10 0.96 16.96
N PRO A 520 -13.37 1.08 15.64
CA PRO A 520 -14.74 0.95 15.11
C PRO A 520 -15.40 -0.39 15.46
N ASN A 521 -14.59 -1.44 15.69
CA ASN A 521 -15.08 -2.77 16.02
C ASN A 521 -15.71 -2.83 17.43
N ILE A 522 -15.09 -2.21 18.44
CA ILE A 522 -15.66 -2.17 19.80
C ILE A 522 -16.81 -1.14 19.90
N ARG A 523 -16.69 -0.02 19.17
CA ARG A 523 -17.73 1.01 19.12
C ARG A 523 -19.03 0.53 18.50
N ALA A 524 -18.95 -0.36 17.51
CA ALA A 524 -20.14 -1.02 16.97
C ALA A 524 -20.84 -1.94 18.00
N SER A 525 -20.14 -2.32 19.07
CA SER A 525 -20.60 -3.27 20.11
C SER A 525 -21.00 -2.56 21.42
N GLY A 526 -21.13 -1.24 21.40
CA GLY A 526 -21.77 -0.44 22.46
C GLY A 526 -20.80 0.28 23.38
N VAL A 527 -19.49 0.14 23.17
CA VAL A 527 -18.48 0.73 24.05
C VAL A 527 -18.05 2.09 23.53
N ASP A 528 -18.41 3.16 24.25
CA ASP A 528 -17.95 4.52 23.98
C ASP A 528 -16.50 4.67 24.46
N PHE A 529 -15.55 4.27 23.62
CA PHE A 529 -14.12 4.40 23.86
C PHE A 529 -13.39 4.83 22.58
N ASP A 530 -12.52 5.83 22.72
CA ASP A 530 -11.64 6.35 21.68
C ASP A 530 -10.40 6.97 22.33
N VAL A 531 -9.20 6.56 21.89
CA VAL A 531 -7.94 7.03 22.49
C VAL A 531 -7.78 8.55 22.36
N ARG A 532 -8.30 9.16 21.29
CA ARG A 532 -8.20 10.62 21.08
C ARG A 532 -8.93 11.44 22.14
N ARG A 533 -9.97 10.86 22.77
CA ARG A 533 -10.70 11.46 23.90
C ARG A 533 -10.12 11.02 25.25
N ALA A 534 -9.76 9.74 25.38
CA ALA A 534 -9.31 9.18 26.65
C ALA A 534 -7.89 9.65 27.03
N ILE A 535 -6.99 9.73 26.06
CA ILE A 535 -5.60 10.16 26.23
C ILE A 535 -5.25 11.09 25.05
N PRO A 536 -5.74 12.35 25.04
CA PRO A 536 -5.52 13.25 23.91
C PRO A 536 -4.04 13.43 23.58
N TYR A 537 -3.74 13.50 22.28
CA TYR A 537 -2.40 13.69 21.74
C TYR A 537 -2.44 14.63 20.54
N ALA A 538 -1.26 15.03 20.04
CA ALA A 538 -1.15 16.00 18.94
C ALA A 538 -2.03 17.24 19.21
N ALA A 539 -2.97 17.59 18.33
CA ALA A 539 -3.89 18.71 18.53
C ALA A 539 -5.32 18.28 18.93
N TYR A 540 -5.57 17.00 19.20
CA TYR A 540 -6.94 16.51 19.47
C TYR A 540 -7.60 17.14 20.71
N GLU A 541 -6.82 17.57 21.70
CA GLU A 541 -7.34 18.27 22.89
C GLU A 541 -8.01 19.62 22.55
N ALA A 542 -7.58 20.27 21.46
CA ALA A 542 -8.09 21.58 21.05
C ALA A 542 -9.24 21.50 20.02
N LEU A 543 -9.71 20.30 19.69
CA LEU A 543 -10.64 20.03 18.59
C LEU A 543 -11.87 19.29 19.11
N ASP A 544 -13.05 19.72 18.67
CA ASP A 544 -14.31 19.13 19.11
C ASP A 544 -14.78 18.08 18.11
N PHE A 545 -15.05 16.86 18.58
CA PHE A 545 -15.55 15.79 17.72
C PHE A 545 -16.41 14.75 18.44
N GLU A 546 -17.23 14.05 17.67
CA GLU A 546 -18.10 12.96 18.13
C GLU A 546 -17.59 11.58 17.74
N VAL A 547 -17.93 10.57 18.54
CA VAL A 547 -17.48 9.20 18.33
C VAL A 547 -18.70 8.29 18.08
N PRO A 548 -18.89 7.75 16.86
CA PRO A 548 -20.07 6.97 16.54
C PRO A 548 -20.06 5.62 17.28
N THR A 549 -21.13 5.31 18.00
CA THR A 549 -21.29 4.08 18.80
C THR A 549 -22.64 3.43 18.54
N PHE A 550 -22.67 2.11 18.43
CA PHE A 550 -23.87 1.28 18.14
C PHE A 550 -23.95 0.12 19.12
N LYS A 551 -25.09 -0.56 19.28
CA LYS A 551 -25.27 -1.64 20.28
C LYS A 551 -25.26 -3.04 19.66
N GLU A 552 -25.40 -3.13 18.35
CA GLU A 552 -25.72 -4.34 17.61
C GLU A 552 -24.50 -5.24 17.37
N GLY A 553 -23.31 -4.66 17.26
CA GLY A 553 -22.04 -5.39 17.13
C GLY A 553 -21.89 -6.19 15.82
N ASP A 554 -22.76 -5.99 14.82
CA ASP A 554 -22.71 -6.73 13.55
C ASP A 554 -21.82 -6.06 12.49
N ALA A 555 -21.65 -6.75 11.35
CA ALA A 555 -20.85 -6.25 10.24
C ALA A 555 -21.37 -4.89 9.74
N TYR A 556 -22.69 -4.73 9.62
CA TYR A 556 -23.31 -3.49 9.16
C TYR A 556 -22.93 -2.29 10.01
N HIS A 557 -23.09 -2.37 11.33
CA HIS A 557 -22.82 -1.23 12.23
C HIS A 557 -21.32 -0.91 12.31
N ARG A 558 -20.43 -1.90 12.15
CA ARG A 558 -18.99 -1.66 11.98
C ARG A 558 -18.67 -0.85 10.71
N ILE A 559 -19.43 -1.06 9.63
CA ILE A 559 -19.27 -0.34 8.37
C ILE A 559 -19.82 1.09 8.50
N VAL A 560 -21.00 1.24 9.12
CA VAL A 560 -21.62 2.55 9.39
C VAL A 560 -20.73 3.40 10.30
N ALA A 561 -20.12 2.82 11.35
CA ALA A 561 -19.18 3.54 12.21
C ALA A 561 -18.03 4.17 11.40
N ARG A 562 -17.38 3.40 10.52
CA ARG A 562 -16.31 3.90 9.63
C ARG A 562 -16.81 4.97 8.66
N ARG A 563 -18.03 4.82 8.13
CA ARG A 563 -18.66 5.81 7.25
C ARG A 563 -18.89 7.13 8.01
N LEU A 564 -19.39 7.10 9.23
CA LEU A 564 -19.59 8.30 10.06
C LEU A 564 -18.26 8.92 10.48
N GLU A 565 -17.25 8.11 10.80
CA GLU A 565 -15.90 8.61 11.11
C GLU A 565 -15.28 9.39 9.95
N ILE A 566 -15.60 9.11 8.68
CA ILE A 566 -15.15 9.94 7.55
C ILE A 566 -15.68 11.37 7.66
N GLU A 567 -16.97 11.55 7.98
CA GLU A 567 -17.58 12.88 8.13
C GLU A 567 -16.93 13.62 9.31
N GLU A 568 -16.72 12.91 10.41
CA GLU A 568 -16.09 13.49 11.59
C GLU A 568 -14.63 13.87 11.35
N SER A 569 -13.89 13.04 10.63
CA SER A 569 -12.51 13.34 10.23
C SER A 569 -12.44 14.63 9.42
N PHE A 570 -13.40 14.87 8.52
CA PHE A 570 -13.49 16.13 7.79
C PHE A 570 -13.74 17.32 8.72
N ARG A 571 -14.65 17.19 9.69
CA ARG A 571 -14.91 18.22 10.71
C ARG A 571 -13.67 18.54 11.54
N ILE A 572 -12.87 17.54 11.90
CA ILE A 572 -11.60 17.71 12.63
C ILE A 572 -10.60 18.47 11.75
N ILE A 573 -10.45 18.08 10.47
CA ILE A 573 -9.53 18.74 9.53
C ILE A 573 -9.91 20.21 9.30
N GLU A 574 -11.20 20.53 9.15
CA GLU A 574 -11.68 21.90 9.01
C GLU A 574 -11.27 22.76 10.22
N GLN A 575 -11.58 22.30 11.43
CA GLN A 575 -11.19 22.98 12.67
C GLN A 575 -9.67 23.13 12.78
N ALA A 576 -8.91 22.07 12.45
CA ALA A 576 -7.46 22.10 12.53
C ALA A 576 -6.84 23.09 11.53
N LEU A 577 -7.39 23.23 10.32
CA LEU A 577 -6.95 24.22 9.33
C LEU A 577 -7.40 25.65 9.65
N GLU A 578 -8.47 25.83 10.42
CA GLU A 578 -8.90 27.13 10.94
C GLU A 578 -8.04 27.60 12.10
N LYS A 579 -7.74 26.71 13.05
CA LYS A 579 -6.95 26.98 14.25
C LYS A 579 -5.43 26.83 14.04
N LEU A 580 -4.98 26.51 12.82
CA LEU A 580 -3.57 26.23 12.52
C LEU A 580 -2.66 27.43 12.86
N PRO A 581 -1.80 27.34 13.89
CA PRO A 581 -0.97 28.47 14.28
C PRO A 581 0.21 28.67 13.33
N SER A 582 0.71 29.89 13.22
CA SER A 582 2.03 30.18 12.61
C SER A 582 3.17 29.71 13.55
N GLY A 583 4.37 29.53 13.00
CA GLY A 583 5.56 29.18 13.79
C GLY A 583 6.37 28.03 13.22
N PRO A 584 7.38 27.55 13.96
CA PRO A 584 8.23 26.45 13.51
C PRO A 584 7.44 25.16 13.40
N ILE A 585 7.82 24.31 12.44
CA ILE A 585 7.21 23.00 12.20
C ILE A 585 8.01 21.84 12.82
N ARG A 586 9.18 22.14 13.39
CA ARG A 586 10.12 21.12 13.87
C ARG A 586 11.06 21.63 14.95
N ALA A 587 11.20 20.86 16.01
CA ALA A 587 12.21 20.98 17.06
C ALA A 587 13.53 20.29 16.66
N LYS A 588 14.62 20.69 17.32
CA LYS A 588 15.96 20.13 17.07
C LYS A 588 16.09 18.75 17.71
N PHE A 589 16.00 17.69 16.91
CA PHE A 589 16.18 16.29 17.37
C PHE A 589 17.65 15.84 17.43
N GLY A 590 18.57 16.57 16.79
CA GLY A 590 19.98 16.16 16.66
C GLY A 590 20.29 15.42 15.34
N SER A 591 21.44 14.75 15.26
CA SER A 591 21.84 14.00 14.06
C SER A 591 21.10 12.66 13.94
N TYR A 592 21.15 11.98 12.79
CA TYR A 592 20.57 10.63 12.65
C TYR A 592 21.22 9.57 13.57
N LYS A 593 22.39 9.88 14.17
CA LYS A 593 23.07 9.06 15.19
C LYS A 593 22.84 9.58 16.61
N HIS A 594 21.84 10.44 16.81
CA HIS A 594 21.49 10.95 18.13
C HIS A 594 21.23 9.78 19.09
N LYS A 595 21.90 9.83 20.23
CA LYS A 595 21.71 8.87 21.31
C LYS A 595 20.60 9.37 22.21
N ILE A 596 19.69 8.48 22.57
CA ILE A 596 18.59 8.78 23.48
C ILE A 596 18.96 8.21 24.86
N PRO A 597 18.66 8.90 25.97
CA PRO A 597 18.93 8.40 27.31
C PRO A 597 18.34 7.01 27.57
N GLU A 598 18.84 6.32 28.59
CA GLU A 598 18.24 5.07 29.07
C GLU A 598 16.83 5.33 29.60
N GLY A 599 15.89 4.46 29.24
CA GLY A 599 14.50 4.59 29.65
C GLY A 599 13.52 3.84 28.76
N GLU A 600 12.25 3.94 29.12
CA GLU A 600 11.12 3.34 28.39
C GLU A 600 10.02 4.37 28.16
N ALA A 601 9.37 4.28 26.99
CA ALA A 601 8.19 5.09 26.68
C ALA A 601 7.12 4.24 26.02
N ILE A 602 5.87 4.62 26.28
CA ILE A 602 4.69 4.01 25.68
C ILE A 602 3.84 5.12 25.09
N SER A 603 3.52 5.03 23.79
CA SER A 603 2.59 5.94 23.13
C SER A 603 1.32 5.20 22.74
N PHE A 604 0.18 5.88 22.86
CA PHE A 604 -1.14 5.40 22.50
C PHE A 604 -1.74 6.31 21.43
N ILE A 605 -2.27 5.72 20.36
CA ILE A 605 -2.92 6.43 19.25
C ILE A 605 -4.16 5.67 18.80
N GLU A 606 -5.23 6.40 18.44
CA GLU A 606 -6.37 5.83 17.75
C GLU A 606 -6.03 5.73 16.25
N SER A 607 -5.66 4.56 15.74
CA SER A 607 -5.58 4.33 14.29
C SER A 607 -6.99 4.21 13.69
N ALA A 608 -7.11 4.15 12.36
CA ALA A 608 -8.38 3.86 11.67
C ALA A 608 -8.98 2.48 12.03
N ARG A 609 -8.21 1.63 12.72
CA ARG A 609 -8.58 0.28 13.11
C ARG A 609 -8.74 0.09 14.62
N GLY A 610 -8.39 1.10 15.41
CA GLY A 610 -8.41 1.07 16.88
C GLY A 610 -7.08 1.44 17.51
N GLU A 611 -6.95 1.11 18.79
CA GLU A 611 -5.79 1.48 19.60
C GLU A 611 -4.51 0.85 19.05
N LEU A 612 -3.55 1.72 18.74
CA LEU A 612 -2.20 1.41 18.35
C LEU A 612 -1.27 1.86 19.47
N VAL A 613 -0.39 0.95 19.91
CA VAL A 613 0.58 1.19 20.97
C VAL A 613 1.98 0.91 20.49
N TYR A 614 2.91 1.80 20.79
CA TYR A 614 4.35 1.55 20.69
C TYR A 614 4.95 1.55 22.08
N HIS A 615 5.66 0.48 22.43
CA HIS A 615 6.52 0.41 23.61
C HIS A 615 7.98 0.34 23.15
N LEU A 616 8.74 1.39 23.46
CA LEU A 616 10.13 1.56 23.04
C LEU A 616 11.04 1.57 24.27
N VAL A 617 12.13 0.82 24.20
CA VAL A 617 13.16 0.73 25.25
C VAL A 617 14.48 1.24 24.69
N SER A 618 15.12 2.15 25.43
CA SER A 618 16.43 2.71 25.12
C SER A 618 17.47 2.28 26.16
N ASN A 619 18.67 1.92 25.69
CA ASN A 619 19.83 1.60 26.52
C ASN A 619 20.94 2.67 26.40
N GLY A 620 20.59 3.93 26.13
CA GLY A 620 21.58 5.00 25.90
C GLY A 620 22.15 5.02 24.47
N GLY A 621 21.66 4.13 23.60
CA GLY A 621 22.13 3.95 22.23
C GLY A 621 21.49 4.92 21.21
N ASN A 622 21.95 4.82 19.96
CA ASN A 622 21.39 5.53 18.81
C ASN A 622 20.30 4.74 18.06
N SER A 623 19.99 3.53 18.54
CA SER A 623 18.90 2.67 18.07
C SER A 623 18.08 2.16 19.26
N PRO A 624 16.83 1.74 19.05
CA PRO A 624 16.05 1.05 20.07
C PRO A 624 16.77 -0.21 20.55
N TYR A 625 16.85 -0.40 21.86
CA TYR A 625 17.21 -1.70 22.43
C TYR A 625 16.10 -2.71 22.16
N ARG A 626 14.85 -2.26 22.33
CA ARG A 626 13.65 -3.02 21.99
C ARG A 626 12.57 -2.09 21.44
N ALA A 627 11.85 -2.57 20.43
CA ALA A 627 10.64 -1.94 19.94
C ALA A 627 9.53 -2.98 19.87
N LYS A 628 8.47 -2.80 20.66
CA LYS A 628 7.26 -3.62 20.63
C LYS A 628 6.12 -2.77 20.08
N VAL A 629 5.39 -3.31 19.12
CA VAL A 629 4.16 -2.70 18.65
C VAL A 629 3.00 -3.53 19.23
N ARG A 630 1.89 -2.89 19.61
CA ARG A 630 0.57 -3.51 19.83
C ARG A 630 -0.41 -2.86 18.88
N GLY A 631 -0.90 -3.63 17.93
CA GLY A 631 -1.73 -3.15 16.86
C GLY A 631 -3.11 -3.74 17.00
N PRO A 632 -4.14 -3.06 16.50
CA PRO A 632 -5.52 -3.36 16.85
C PRO A 632 -6.04 -4.66 16.23
N MET A 633 -5.32 -5.25 15.27
CA MET A 633 -5.86 -6.34 14.46
C MET A 633 -5.51 -7.74 14.96
N PHE A 634 -4.51 -7.90 15.83
CA PHE A 634 -4.09 -9.22 16.30
C PHE A 634 -5.26 -9.97 16.98
N ASP A 635 -5.89 -9.34 17.96
CA ASP A 635 -6.99 -9.94 18.73
C ASP A 635 -8.25 -10.09 17.85
N ALA A 636 -8.57 -9.07 17.05
CA ALA A 636 -9.73 -9.08 16.17
C ALA A 636 -9.68 -10.20 15.11
N ILE A 637 -8.50 -10.47 14.53
CA ILE A 637 -8.36 -11.34 13.35
C ILE A 637 -7.83 -12.72 13.70
N VAL A 638 -6.84 -12.82 14.60
CA VAL A 638 -6.23 -14.11 14.95
C VAL A 638 -7.07 -14.83 16.00
N VAL A 639 -7.67 -14.09 16.94
CA VAL A 639 -8.39 -14.68 18.07
C VAL A 639 -9.90 -14.71 17.86
N LEU A 640 -10.51 -13.59 17.45
CA LEU A 640 -11.97 -13.48 17.37
C LEU A 640 -12.58 -13.90 16.04
N LEU A 641 -12.00 -13.52 14.90
CA LEU A 641 -12.54 -13.88 13.58
C LEU A 641 -12.87 -15.38 13.47
N PRO A 642 -12.01 -16.34 13.88
CA PRO A 642 -12.35 -17.76 13.82
C PRO A 642 -13.63 -18.11 14.55
N LYS A 643 -13.88 -17.48 15.71
CA LYS A 643 -15.09 -17.68 16.53
C LYS A 643 -16.32 -17.08 15.83
N LEU A 644 -16.17 -15.93 15.19
CA LEU A 644 -17.26 -15.25 14.46
C LEU A 644 -17.67 -15.98 13.17
N LEU A 645 -16.80 -16.83 12.61
CA LEU A 645 -17.07 -17.59 11.39
C LEU A 645 -17.76 -18.94 11.65
N VAL A 646 -17.70 -19.49 12.87
CA VAL A 646 -18.35 -20.77 13.16
C VAL A 646 -19.87 -20.60 13.11
N GLY A 647 -20.54 -21.47 12.34
CA GLY A 647 -21.98 -21.43 12.13
C GLY A 647 -22.44 -20.47 11.03
N THR A 648 -21.52 -19.81 10.32
CA THR A 648 -21.86 -18.96 9.15
C THR A 648 -21.69 -19.71 7.84
N TYR A 649 -22.24 -19.17 6.75
CA TYR A 649 -22.02 -19.71 5.41
C TYR A 649 -20.68 -19.23 4.82
N ILE A 650 -20.08 -20.02 3.92
CA ILE A 650 -18.84 -19.66 3.22
C ILE A 650 -18.95 -18.28 2.53
N ALA A 651 -20.12 -17.96 1.98
CA ALA A 651 -20.39 -16.69 1.29
C ALA A 651 -20.30 -15.45 2.22
N ASP A 652 -20.41 -15.65 3.53
CA ASP A 652 -20.39 -14.57 4.52
C ASP A 652 -19.00 -14.33 5.11
N VAL A 653 -18.08 -15.28 4.94
CA VAL A 653 -16.69 -15.19 5.42
C VAL A 653 -16.01 -13.88 4.97
N PRO A 654 -16.06 -13.49 3.68
CA PRO A 654 -15.43 -12.23 3.22
C PRO A 654 -16.05 -10.99 3.85
N VAL A 655 -17.37 -11.00 4.10
CA VAL A 655 -18.09 -9.84 4.65
C VAL A 655 -17.71 -9.63 6.10
N ILE A 656 -17.70 -10.70 6.91
CA ILE A 656 -17.26 -10.64 8.31
C ILE A 656 -15.80 -10.19 8.37
N TYR A 657 -14.93 -10.81 7.57
CA TYR A 657 -13.51 -10.50 7.53
C TYR A 657 -13.24 -9.03 7.21
N TRP A 658 -13.83 -8.49 6.14
CA TRP A 658 -13.59 -7.10 5.74
C TRP A 658 -14.31 -6.09 6.64
N SER A 659 -15.39 -6.46 7.32
CA SER A 659 -16.03 -5.60 8.34
C SER A 659 -15.15 -5.37 9.57
N LEU A 660 -14.22 -6.28 9.86
CA LEU A 660 -13.20 -6.12 10.91
C LEU A 660 -12.00 -5.29 10.45
N ASP A 661 -11.88 -5.04 9.14
CA ASP A 661 -10.87 -4.19 8.49
C ASP A 661 -9.41 -4.64 8.68
N ASN A 662 -9.16 -5.94 8.45
CA ASN A 662 -7.84 -6.54 8.67
C ASN A 662 -6.71 -5.77 7.98
N CYS A 663 -5.62 -5.58 8.72
CA CYS A 663 -4.32 -5.23 8.19
C CYS A 663 -3.34 -6.39 8.44
N PRO A 664 -3.15 -7.33 7.48
CA PRO A 664 -2.48 -8.60 7.80
C PRO A 664 -1.05 -8.45 8.32
N ALA A 665 -0.39 -7.40 7.87
CA ALA A 665 0.95 -7.04 8.26
C ALA A 665 1.10 -6.60 9.73
N ASP A 666 0.02 -6.09 10.34
CA ASP A 666 -0.01 -5.66 11.73
C ASP A 666 0.05 -6.87 12.68
N HIS A 667 -0.77 -7.88 12.44
CA HIS A 667 -0.76 -9.08 13.26
C HIS A 667 0.44 -10.02 12.98
N ASP A 668 1.10 -9.88 11.82
CA ASP A 668 2.24 -10.70 11.39
C ASP A 668 3.62 -10.14 11.78
N ARG A 669 3.69 -8.96 12.39
CA ARG A 669 4.91 -8.13 12.57
C ARG A 669 6.17 -8.76 13.18
#